data_AF-A0A089M1B1-F1
#
_entry.id   AF-A0A089M1B1-F1
#
_cell.length_a   1.000
_cell.length_b   1.000
_cell.length_c   1.000
_cell.angle_alpha   90.00
_cell.angle_beta   90.00
_cell.angle_gamma   90.00
#
_symmetry.space_group_name_H-M   'P 1'
#
loop_
_entity.id
_entity.type
_entity.pdbx_description
1 polymer ?
#
loop_
_entity_poly.entity_id
_entity_poly.type
_entity_poly.pdbx_seq_one_letter_code
_entity_poly.pdbx_strand_id
1 'polypeptide(L)'
;MVYTRWLYVAFAGAFILRIWIGVTAQGYENDMNTFIAWGQRLVDRGPGGFYEKGYFADYPPGYLYVLYLLSAIRGLFGLTHGSAGEMLLFKMPAILSDLVLAGLIYKIGRKKLGGGMAMGLMLLYLFNPAVLMDSSAWGQADSFFMIFLLLSIMGAADKTFVRSAIFFAIAVLVKPQALIFTPVLMFAFYHHRAWKQLAYGALYGLGSFVLLAAPFFWNNGGFIGLIDLYKSTLSSYPYSTVNAFNLYALTGPMWSAMDVTWLGITYRVWGFVFILAAVAAAAYYSFRKDRKELSKSYFIAIVLIAVVFVLGTKMHERYIYPALILCLFSYMESRDRRFLTMFLGFTLTQYINVGYTLAHLNAGGNPPTDGIVIVTSIANLGLLAYTLYTGYMVYIRRQIKPLAPPVTDAEHYAADLALAEGIRPLESAGKSKFRLQRKDWIWMLAITAVYTVIALVNLGSTKAPETLWEPAASGESFYVDLGQSRQLENVKIFGGVGTGKFKLEFSETPDVWGSPLDVSEDVGNVFIWKSQPLNVAARYVKLTVTSPGFTLNEIAFYEQGGSKTPLPVAGVTPDAGAATKRGEPANLFDEQSLVPENSNFMNSTYFDEIYHARTAYEHFQGIVAYENTHPPLGKTLIGAGMELFGVNPFGWRIVGTLFGAAMLPLIYMMGLRLFGTTRYAALSAGLFALDFMHFTQTRISTIDVYGVFFIMLMFYFMQRYFTMNFYRVPLRKTLVPLFWSGLFFGIGVASKWIVLYGGAGLAIMLALSLFERYKEYKAAGRMLAEGKLGDQEIKTACRTADKSFWKNTIITLASCVGFFVIIPAVVYALSFIPVLSVTAEGYTIKGLIDAQKNMYNYHSQLVATHPFSSSWWEWPFMKRPVWFFSGGEGLPEGRVSSIVTMGNPLIWWTGIFAMLGAVWLTIRSKEKSLYMLWIAFFSQYVPWMLVPRETFLYHYFAMVPFIILAIVYVMKLLDSKVPGASKIRYAYVAAAAVLFIMFYPVLSGMQVSADYVNIMLRWFPSWVF
;
A
#
# COMPACT_ATOMS: atom_id res chain seq x y z
N MET A 1 34.56 32.49 -10.18
CA MET A 1 34.75 32.56 -8.71
C MET A 1 33.52 32.14 -7.91
N VAL A 2 32.28 32.47 -8.32
CA VAL A 2 31.05 32.20 -7.55
C VAL A 2 30.89 30.73 -7.13
N TYR A 3 31.09 29.77 -8.04
CA TYR A 3 30.87 28.35 -7.74
C TYR A 3 31.90 27.72 -6.80
N THR A 4 33.11 28.30 -6.68
CA THR A 4 34.19 27.70 -5.89
C THR A 4 33.91 27.77 -4.38
N ARG A 5 33.32 28.87 -3.89
CA ARG A 5 32.93 29.01 -2.47
C ARG A 5 31.81 28.03 -2.09
N TRP A 6 30.80 27.91 -2.96
CA TRP A 6 29.70 26.96 -2.78
C TRP A 6 30.12 25.50 -2.85
N LEU A 7 31.22 25.20 -3.55
CA LEU A 7 31.79 23.85 -3.60
C LEU A 7 32.20 23.37 -2.20
N TYR A 8 32.99 24.18 -1.47
CA TYR A 8 33.45 23.83 -0.13
C TYR A 8 32.28 23.67 0.85
N VAL A 9 31.28 24.54 0.78
CA VAL A 9 30.06 24.44 1.60
C VAL A 9 29.31 23.13 1.31
N ALA A 10 29.16 22.76 0.04
CA ALA A 10 28.47 21.52 -0.35
C ALA A 10 29.23 20.27 0.15
N PHE A 11 30.54 20.21 -0.03
CA PHE A 11 31.36 19.09 0.46
C PHE A 11 31.38 19.01 1.98
N ALA A 12 31.53 20.13 2.69
CA ALA A 12 31.50 20.17 4.15
C ALA A 12 30.14 19.72 4.69
N GLY A 13 29.03 20.25 4.15
CA GLY A 13 27.69 19.84 4.54
C GLY A 13 27.43 18.35 4.27
N ALA A 14 27.86 17.85 3.11
CA ALA A 14 27.71 16.44 2.77
C ALA A 14 28.59 15.52 3.63
N PHE A 15 29.77 15.97 4.06
CA PHE A 15 30.64 15.22 4.96
C PHE A 15 30.07 15.18 6.38
N ILE A 16 29.64 16.32 6.93
CA ILE A 16 28.99 16.40 8.25
C ILE A 16 27.77 15.48 8.30
N LEU A 17 26.92 15.50 7.26
CA LEU A 17 25.77 14.61 7.18
C LEU A 17 26.16 13.14 7.21
N ARG A 18 27.20 12.74 6.47
CA ARG A 18 27.69 11.35 6.45
C ARG A 18 28.29 10.90 7.78
N ILE A 19 29.04 11.78 8.45
CA ILE A 19 29.56 11.50 9.79
C ILE A 19 28.41 11.33 10.78
N TRP A 20 27.41 12.23 10.74
CA TRP A 20 26.23 12.11 11.60
C TRP A 20 25.48 10.79 11.37
N ILE A 21 25.25 10.40 10.12
CA ILE A 21 24.63 9.10 9.79
C ILE A 21 25.53 7.95 10.24
N GLY A 22 26.83 7.99 9.97
CA GLY A 22 27.78 6.92 10.31
C GLY A 22 27.89 6.66 11.81
N VAL A 23 27.67 7.68 12.64
CA VAL A 23 27.64 7.58 14.11
C VAL A 23 26.29 7.12 14.64
N THR A 24 25.18 7.53 14.01
CA THR A 24 23.82 7.26 14.51
C THR A 24 23.24 5.95 13.99
N ALA A 25 23.63 5.50 12.80
CA ALA A 25 23.23 4.22 12.23
C ALA A 25 24.27 3.15 12.58
N GLN A 26 23.84 2.05 13.20
CA GLN A 26 24.73 0.92 13.49
C GLN A 26 25.19 0.21 12.20
N GLY A 27 24.34 0.19 11.16
CA GLY A 27 24.57 -0.64 9.96
C GLY A 27 24.07 -2.07 10.20
N TYR A 28 24.51 -3.03 9.37
CA TYR A 28 24.24 -4.44 9.60
C TYR A 28 25.38 -5.04 10.41
N GLU A 29 25.09 -5.44 11.65
CA GLU A 29 26.12 -5.86 12.62
C GLU A 29 27.01 -6.98 12.09
N ASN A 30 26.44 -7.98 11.41
CA ASN A 30 27.23 -9.11 10.88
C ASN A 30 28.29 -8.67 9.87
N ASP A 31 27.95 -7.77 8.94
CA ASP A 31 28.90 -7.25 7.96
C ASP A 31 29.99 -6.42 8.65
N MET A 32 29.59 -5.51 9.54
CA MET A 32 30.52 -4.62 10.24
C MET A 32 31.49 -5.41 11.13
N ASN A 33 30.96 -6.37 11.90
CA ASN A 33 31.77 -7.26 12.73
C ASN A 33 32.70 -8.14 11.89
N THR A 34 32.25 -8.58 10.72
CA THR A 34 33.11 -9.33 9.78
C THR A 34 34.28 -8.46 9.29
N PHE A 35 34.04 -7.21 8.90
CA PHE A 35 35.12 -6.29 8.49
C PHE A 35 36.11 -6.00 9.62
N ILE A 36 35.61 -5.78 10.84
CA ILE A 36 36.44 -5.56 12.03
C ILE A 36 37.26 -6.82 12.35
N ALA A 37 36.64 -8.00 12.31
CA ALA A 37 37.31 -9.28 12.59
C ALA A 37 38.38 -9.61 11.55
N TRP A 38 38.12 -9.38 10.25
CA TRP A 38 39.10 -9.56 9.20
C TRP A 38 40.30 -8.62 9.35
N GLY A 39 40.04 -7.35 9.66
CA GLY A 39 41.11 -6.38 9.91
C GLY A 39 41.95 -6.75 11.13
N GLN A 40 41.31 -7.17 12.24
CA GLN A 40 42.01 -7.63 13.44
C GLN A 40 42.86 -8.87 13.16
N ARG A 41 42.33 -9.85 12.41
CA ARG A 41 43.08 -11.04 12.01
C ARG A 41 44.35 -10.67 11.24
N LEU A 42 44.31 -9.64 10.39
CA LEU A 42 45.49 -9.16 9.66
C LEU A 42 46.53 -8.53 10.58
N VAL A 43 46.12 -7.87 11.66
CA VAL A 43 47.04 -7.39 12.71
C VAL A 43 47.68 -8.56 13.43
N ASP A 44 46.90 -9.57 13.79
CA ASP A 44 47.36 -10.68 14.65
C ASP A 44 48.22 -11.71 13.90
N ARG A 45 47.89 -11.98 12.62
CA ARG A 45 48.50 -13.08 11.83
C ARG A 45 49.27 -12.61 10.60
N GLY A 46 49.17 -11.33 10.25
CA GLY A 46 49.70 -10.80 9.01
C GLY A 46 48.95 -11.32 7.75
N PRO A 47 49.24 -10.74 6.56
CA PRO A 47 48.60 -11.14 5.31
C PRO A 47 48.77 -12.63 4.96
N GLY A 48 49.95 -13.19 5.22
CA GLY A 48 50.28 -14.58 4.90
C GLY A 48 49.52 -15.63 5.72
N GLY A 49 48.97 -15.27 6.89
CA GLY A 49 48.14 -16.14 7.72
C GLY A 49 46.63 -15.89 7.57
N PHE A 50 46.21 -14.96 6.70
CA PHE A 50 44.81 -14.55 6.64
C PHE A 50 43.88 -15.65 6.11
N TYR A 51 44.22 -16.27 4.97
CA TYR A 51 43.42 -17.31 4.29
C TYR A 51 43.76 -18.75 4.72
N GLU A 52 44.21 -18.95 5.96
CA GLU A 52 44.42 -20.30 6.51
C GLU A 52 43.12 -21.13 6.42
N LYS A 53 43.27 -22.44 6.16
CA LYS A 53 42.13 -23.35 5.98
C LYS A 53 41.18 -23.29 7.18
N GLY A 54 39.88 -23.22 6.89
CA GLY A 54 38.80 -23.24 7.89
C GLY A 54 38.30 -21.86 8.33
N TYR A 55 38.93 -20.76 7.88
CA TYR A 55 38.45 -19.41 8.16
C TYR A 55 37.57 -18.86 7.02
N PHE A 56 36.44 -18.24 7.37
CA PHE A 56 35.55 -17.63 6.39
C PHE A 56 36.10 -16.27 5.91
N ALA A 57 36.42 -16.20 4.63
CA ALA A 57 36.77 -14.96 3.94
C ALA A 57 36.37 -15.06 2.46
N ASP A 58 35.45 -14.20 2.04
CA ASP A 58 34.94 -14.14 0.66
C ASP A 58 35.37 -12.88 -0.10
N TYR A 59 36.09 -11.96 0.56
CA TYR A 59 36.71 -10.79 -0.06
C TYR A 59 38.10 -11.10 -0.63
N PRO A 60 38.46 -10.54 -1.80
CA PRO A 60 39.83 -10.60 -2.28
C PRO A 60 40.75 -9.58 -1.57
N PRO A 61 42.09 -9.71 -1.74
CA PRO A 61 43.09 -8.94 -0.99
C PRO A 61 42.97 -7.41 -1.04
N GLY A 62 42.39 -6.84 -2.10
CA GLY A 62 42.42 -5.39 -2.34
C GLY A 62 41.79 -4.58 -1.22
N TYR A 63 40.61 -4.96 -0.72
CA TYR A 63 39.96 -4.26 0.38
C TYR A 63 40.51 -4.65 1.76
N LEU A 64 41.11 -5.84 1.87
CA LEU A 64 41.71 -6.32 3.13
C LEU A 64 42.87 -5.44 3.60
N TYR A 65 43.66 -4.88 2.69
CA TYR A 65 44.68 -3.88 3.05
C TYR A 65 44.09 -2.65 3.73
N VAL A 66 42.89 -2.21 3.32
CA VAL A 66 42.19 -1.10 3.95
C VAL A 66 41.77 -1.49 5.37
N LEU A 67 41.15 -2.66 5.54
CA LEU A 67 40.73 -3.17 6.84
C LEU A 67 41.91 -3.37 7.81
N TYR A 68 43.06 -3.80 7.29
CA TYR A 68 44.29 -3.93 8.06
C TYR A 68 44.75 -2.58 8.62
N LEU A 69 44.83 -1.55 7.77
CA LEU A 69 45.19 -0.20 8.18
C LEU A 69 44.19 0.37 9.20
N LEU A 70 42.88 0.19 8.96
CA LEU A 70 41.85 0.65 9.88
C LEU A 70 41.96 -0.02 11.25
N SER A 71 42.30 -1.31 11.30
CA SER A 71 42.49 -2.04 12.56
C SER A 71 43.75 -1.60 13.30
N ALA A 72 44.82 -1.26 12.58
CA ALA A 72 45.99 -0.64 13.19
C ALA A 72 45.67 0.75 13.78
N ILE A 73 44.89 1.57 13.08
CA ILE A 73 44.42 2.87 13.57
C ILE A 73 43.51 2.69 14.79
N ARG A 74 42.58 1.72 14.75
CA ARG A 74 41.73 1.37 15.89
C ARG A 74 42.56 1.05 17.14
N GLY A 75 43.61 0.23 16.98
CA GLY A 75 44.55 -0.11 18.05
C GLY A 75 45.31 1.11 18.58
N LEU A 76 45.76 2.00 17.69
CA LEU A 76 46.49 3.23 18.04
C LEU A 76 45.64 4.18 18.91
N PHE A 77 44.34 4.30 18.61
CA PHE A 77 43.41 5.18 19.33
C PHE A 77 42.66 4.48 20.48
N GLY A 78 42.92 3.19 20.73
CA GLY A 78 42.26 2.43 21.80
C GLY A 78 40.74 2.36 21.68
N LEU A 79 40.21 2.30 20.45
CA LEU A 79 38.76 2.29 20.23
C LEU A 79 38.14 0.97 20.69
N THR A 80 37.14 1.05 21.57
CA THR A 80 36.44 -0.12 22.10
C THR A 80 35.57 -0.78 21.03
N HIS A 81 35.45 -2.11 21.11
CA HIS A 81 34.61 -2.88 20.20
C HIS A 81 33.13 -2.48 20.30
N GLY A 82 32.47 -2.29 19.16
CA GLY A 82 31.07 -1.86 19.08
C GLY A 82 30.86 -0.36 19.36
N SER A 83 31.92 0.41 19.64
CA SER A 83 31.78 1.85 19.85
C SER A 83 31.40 2.59 18.56
N ALA A 84 30.71 3.72 18.71
CA ALA A 84 30.40 4.58 17.57
C ALA A 84 31.66 5.08 16.84
N GLY A 85 32.78 5.24 17.56
CA GLY A 85 34.07 5.60 16.97
C GLY A 85 34.66 4.49 16.10
N GLU A 86 34.61 3.23 16.56
CA GLU A 86 35.03 2.07 15.77
C GLU A 86 34.15 1.91 14.52
N MET A 87 32.83 1.94 14.69
CA MET A 87 31.89 1.83 13.57
C MET A 87 32.12 2.93 12.53
N LEU A 88 32.26 4.19 12.98
CA LEU A 88 32.55 5.30 12.07
C LEU A 88 33.86 5.07 11.32
N LEU A 89 34.94 4.67 12.01
CA LEU A 89 36.25 4.42 11.41
C LEU A 89 36.18 3.40 10.26
N PHE A 90 35.44 2.31 10.44
CA PHE A 90 35.27 1.29 9.40
C PHE A 90 34.33 1.72 8.26
N LYS A 91 33.46 2.71 8.48
CA LYS A 91 32.63 3.33 7.44
C LYS A 91 33.36 4.42 6.65
N MET A 92 34.46 4.98 7.18
CA MET A 92 35.21 6.07 6.55
C MET A 92 35.66 5.80 5.11
N PRO A 93 36.15 4.60 4.72
CA PRO A 93 36.54 4.36 3.33
C PRO A 93 35.41 4.61 2.35
N ALA A 94 34.18 4.20 2.68
CA ALA A 94 33.01 4.41 1.84
C ALA A 94 32.61 5.89 1.81
N ILE A 95 32.57 6.55 2.97
CA ILE A 95 32.26 7.98 3.14
C ILE A 95 33.21 8.85 2.30
N LEU A 96 34.52 8.63 2.43
CA LEU A 96 35.52 9.38 1.67
C LEU A 96 35.42 9.09 0.18
N SER A 97 35.09 7.85 -0.19
CA SER A 97 34.95 7.48 -1.58
C SER A 97 33.79 8.19 -2.27
N ASP A 98 32.66 8.39 -1.58
CA ASP A 98 31.55 9.20 -2.10
C ASP A 98 32.00 10.63 -2.44
N LEU A 99 32.81 11.24 -1.57
CA LEU A 99 33.31 12.60 -1.78
C LEU A 99 34.28 12.63 -2.99
N VAL A 100 35.15 11.62 -3.13
CA VAL A 100 36.03 11.50 -4.29
C VAL A 100 35.22 11.37 -5.58
N LEU A 101 34.21 10.51 -5.60
CA LEU A 101 33.33 10.31 -6.74
C LEU A 101 32.56 11.59 -7.10
N ALA A 102 32.04 12.32 -6.11
CA ALA A 102 31.44 13.64 -6.31
C ALA A 102 32.42 14.66 -6.90
N GLY A 103 33.68 14.64 -6.43
CA GLY A 103 34.76 15.46 -6.97
C GLY A 103 35.05 15.16 -8.45
N LEU A 104 35.04 13.87 -8.83
CA LEU A 104 35.18 13.44 -10.22
C LEU A 104 34.00 13.91 -11.08
N ILE A 105 32.76 13.79 -10.60
CA ILE A 105 31.56 14.30 -11.27
C ILE A 105 31.70 15.80 -11.54
N TYR A 106 32.07 16.60 -10.53
CA TYR A 106 32.24 18.04 -10.71
C TYR A 106 33.37 18.38 -11.69
N LYS A 107 34.54 17.74 -11.54
CA LYS A 107 35.72 18.00 -12.39
C LYS A 107 35.43 17.74 -13.86
N ILE A 108 34.78 16.60 -14.17
CA ILE A 108 34.49 16.19 -15.55
C ILE A 108 33.27 16.95 -16.09
N GLY A 109 32.22 17.08 -15.28
CA GLY A 109 31.03 17.83 -15.61
C GLY A 109 31.34 19.28 -15.94
N ARG A 110 32.28 19.91 -15.21
CA ARG A 110 32.67 21.31 -15.48
C ARG A 110 33.29 21.46 -16.86
N LYS A 111 34.12 20.49 -17.28
CA LYS A 111 34.74 20.47 -18.61
C LYS A 111 33.71 20.24 -19.72
N LYS A 112 32.68 19.42 -19.50
CA LYS A 112 31.72 19.01 -20.55
C LYS A 112 30.43 19.82 -20.61
N LEU A 113 29.95 20.35 -19.48
CA LEU A 113 28.63 20.96 -19.32
C LEU A 113 28.66 22.36 -18.70
N GLY A 114 29.81 22.84 -18.23
CA GLY A 114 29.95 24.10 -17.51
C GLY A 114 29.73 23.99 -16.00
N GLY A 115 30.11 25.04 -15.26
CA GLY A 115 30.19 25.00 -13.78
C GLY A 115 28.85 24.81 -13.07
N GLY A 116 27.77 25.41 -13.58
CA GLY A 116 26.44 25.32 -12.97
C GLY A 116 25.85 23.91 -13.05
N MET A 117 25.85 23.30 -14.24
CA MET A 117 25.38 21.92 -14.43
C MET A 117 26.23 20.91 -13.67
N ALA A 118 27.55 21.08 -13.67
CA ALA A 118 28.46 20.24 -12.91
C ALA A 118 28.18 20.26 -11.40
N MET A 119 27.91 21.45 -10.84
CA MET A 119 27.50 21.61 -9.45
C MET A 119 26.18 20.87 -9.19
N GLY A 120 25.19 21.01 -10.07
CA GLY A 120 23.91 20.30 -9.96
C GLY A 120 24.07 18.77 -9.91
N LEU A 121 24.85 18.19 -10.83
CA LEU A 121 25.10 16.74 -10.85
C LEU A 121 25.86 16.25 -9.60
N MET A 122 26.82 17.04 -9.13
CA MET A 122 27.57 16.74 -7.90
C MET A 122 26.64 16.74 -6.68
N LEU A 123 25.77 17.75 -6.54
CA LEU A 123 24.80 17.84 -5.45
C LEU A 123 23.80 16.68 -5.48
N LEU A 124 23.32 16.30 -6.67
CA LEU A 124 22.45 15.13 -6.85
C LEU A 124 23.09 13.84 -6.34
N TYR A 125 24.41 13.69 -6.44
CA TYR A 125 25.13 12.53 -5.94
C TYR A 125 25.46 12.63 -4.44
N LEU A 126 25.95 13.78 -3.97
CA LEU A 126 26.33 13.99 -2.57
C LEU A 126 25.16 13.79 -1.61
N PHE A 127 23.96 14.22 -1.99
CA PHE A 127 22.74 14.11 -1.17
C PHE A 127 21.82 12.98 -1.63
N ASN A 128 22.35 12.03 -2.40
CA ASN A 128 21.59 10.89 -2.86
C ASN A 128 21.27 9.93 -1.70
N PRO A 129 19.99 9.61 -1.42
CA PRO A 129 19.63 8.77 -0.29
C PRO A 129 20.13 7.32 -0.42
N ALA A 130 20.20 6.76 -1.63
CA ALA A 130 20.74 5.41 -1.85
C ALA A 130 22.25 5.35 -1.56
N VAL A 131 22.99 6.39 -1.96
CA VAL A 131 24.43 6.50 -1.69
C VAL A 131 24.69 6.65 -0.19
N LEU A 132 23.92 7.52 0.49
CA LEU A 132 24.02 7.70 1.94
C LEU A 132 23.69 6.42 2.72
N MET A 133 22.66 5.69 2.27
CA MET A 133 22.23 4.45 2.91
C MET A 133 23.29 3.34 2.77
N ASP A 134 23.86 3.16 1.58
CA ASP A 134 24.86 2.13 1.32
C ASP A 134 26.20 2.44 2.03
N SER A 135 26.70 3.67 1.90
CA SER A 135 28.02 4.04 2.43
C SER A 135 28.00 4.36 3.92
N SER A 136 27.10 5.25 4.35
CA SER A 136 27.18 5.88 5.68
C SER A 136 26.28 5.19 6.68
N ALA A 137 25.09 4.74 6.26
CA ALA A 137 24.20 4.01 7.15
C ALA A 137 24.65 2.55 7.32
N TRP A 138 24.85 1.82 6.22
CA TRP A 138 25.27 0.41 6.25
C TRP A 138 26.77 0.26 6.49
N GLY A 139 27.62 0.92 5.70
CA GLY A 139 29.08 0.76 5.77
C GLY A 139 29.68 -0.11 4.67
N GLN A 140 29.00 -0.27 3.54
CA GLN A 140 29.44 -1.14 2.46
C GLN A 140 30.57 -0.54 1.62
N ALA A 141 31.40 -1.41 1.03
CA ALA A 141 32.58 -1.03 0.26
C ALA A 141 32.30 -0.64 -1.20
N ASP A 142 31.03 -0.53 -1.63
CA ASP A 142 30.64 -0.31 -3.02
C ASP A 142 31.14 1.04 -3.56
N SER A 143 31.08 2.12 -2.77
CA SER A 143 31.66 3.42 -3.15
C SER A 143 33.18 3.34 -3.41
N PHE A 144 33.89 2.57 -2.59
CA PHE A 144 35.35 2.41 -2.71
C PHE A 144 35.71 1.61 -3.97
N PHE A 145 35.01 0.49 -4.20
CA PHE A 145 35.09 -0.28 -5.45
C PHE A 145 34.81 0.59 -6.69
N MET A 146 33.78 1.43 -6.61
CA MET A 146 33.30 2.22 -7.74
C MET A 146 34.32 3.25 -8.22
N ILE A 147 35.23 3.76 -7.36
CA ILE A 147 36.32 4.65 -7.79
C ILE A 147 37.17 3.98 -8.87
N PHE A 148 37.66 2.77 -8.59
CA PHE A 148 38.56 2.06 -9.48
C PHE A 148 37.85 1.60 -10.75
N LEU A 149 36.61 1.12 -10.63
CA LEU A 149 35.81 0.77 -11.79
C LEU A 149 35.57 1.99 -12.70
N LEU A 150 35.22 3.15 -12.13
CA LEU A 150 34.98 4.37 -12.88
C LEU A 150 36.26 4.85 -13.58
N LEU A 151 37.39 4.86 -12.88
CA LEU A 151 38.68 5.23 -13.46
C LEU A 151 39.08 4.28 -14.61
N SER A 152 38.73 2.99 -14.51
CA SER A 152 38.94 2.03 -15.59
C SER A 152 38.09 2.36 -16.81
N ILE A 153 36.77 2.57 -16.64
CA ILE A 153 35.85 2.90 -17.74
C ILE A 153 36.20 4.26 -18.36
N MET A 154 36.58 5.25 -17.55
CA MET A 154 37.11 6.54 -18.01
C MET A 154 38.36 6.33 -18.86
N GLY A 155 39.30 5.49 -18.41
CA GLY A 155 40.50 5.17 -19.18
C GLY A 155 40.18 4.56 -20.54
N ALA A 156 39.18 3.67 -20.61
CA ALA A 156 38.70 3.10 -21.87
C ALA A 156 38.06 4.16 -22.76
N ALA A 157 37.18 5.02 -22.22
CA ALA A 157 36.53 6.10 -22.96
C ALA A 157 37.53 7.13 -23.51
N ASP A 158 38.56 7.47 -22.72
CA ASP A 158 39.63 8.42 -23.05
C ASP A 158 40.77 7.77 -23.88
N LYS A 159 40.65 6.49 -24.26
CA LYS A 159 41.65 5.73 -25.04
C LYS A 159 43.02 5.57 -24.34
N THR A 160 43.04 5.68 -23.02
CA THR A 160 44.23 5.39 -22.18
C THR A 160 44.16 3.95 -21.69
N PHE A 161 44.28 3.01 -22.63
CA PHE A 161 43.96 1.60 -22.42
C PHE A 161 44.79 0.88 -21.35
N VAL A 162 46.08 1.20 -21.21
CA VAL A 162 46.93 0.61 -20.15
C VAL A 162 46.45 1.04 -18.77
N ARG A 163 46.14 2.34 -18.61
CA ARG A 163 45.55 2.87 -17.38
C ARG A 163 44.21 2.21 -17.07
N SER A 164 43.38 2.01 -18.09
CA SER A 164 42.10 1.31 -17.96
C SER A 164 42.27 -0.11 -17.40
N ALA A 165 43.23 -0.87 -17.93
CA ALA A 165 43.51 -2.24 -17.50
C ALA A 165 44.06 -2.32 -16.06
N ILE A 166 44.96 -1.41 -15.67
CA ILE A 166 45.49 -1.36 -14.30
C ILE A 166 44.36 -1.10 -13.29
N PHE A 167 43.54 -0.08 -13.51
CA PHE A 167 42.43 0.21 -12.61
C PHE A 167 41.36 -0.88 -12.62
N PHE A 168 41.17 -1.58 -13.74
CA PHE A 168 40.28 -2.75 -13.79
C PHE A 168 40.80 -3.89 -12.92
N ALA A 169 42.09 -4.20 -13.00
CA ALA A 169 42.72 -5.23 -12.16
C ALA A 169 42.59 -4.89 -10.66
N ILE A 170 42.80 -3.62 -10.29
CA ILE A 170 42.57 -3.15 -8.92
C ILE A 170 41.09 -3.29 -8.54
N ALA A 171 40.15 -2.94 -9.43
CA ALA A 171 38.72 -3.11 -9.15
C ALA A 171 38.34 -4.58 -8.92
N VAL A 172 38.90 -5.51 -9.70
CA VAL A 172 38.70 -6.97 -9.53
C VAL A 172 39.29 -7.47 -8.20
N LEU A 173 40.42 -6.91 -7.76
CA LEU A 173 41.01 -7.20 -6.44
C LEU A 173 40.21 -6.65 -5.27
N VAL A 174 39.46 -5.56 -5.48
CA VAL A 174 38.59 -5.00 -4.45
C VAL A 174 37.29 -5.79 -4.38
N LYS A 175 36.64 -6.04 -5.53
CA LYS A 175 35.40 -6.83 -5.63
C LYS A 175 35.34 -7.65 -6.93
N PRO A 176 35.06 -8.97 -6.88
CA PRO A 176 34.90 -9.79 -8.09
C PRO A 176 33.78 -9.32 -9.02
N GLN A 177 32.81 -8.57 -8.50
CA GLN A 177 31.73 -7.93 -9.27
C GLN A 177 32.26 -7.08 -10.45
N ALA A 178 33.49 -6.58 -10.39
CA ALA A 178 34.17 -5.91 -11.49
C ALA A 178 34.15 -6.72 -12.81
N LEU A 179 34.16 -8.05 -12.72
CA LEU A 179 34.20 -8.95 -13.87
C LEU A 179 32.98 -8.81 -14.79
N ILE A 180 31.84 -8.35 -14.27
CA ILE A 180 30.64 -8.03 -15.07
C ILE A 180 30.97 -7.02 -16.18
N PHE A 181 31.93 -6.11 -15.93
CA PHE A 181 32.29 -5.02 -16.83
C PHE A 181 33.42 -5.37 -17.80
N THR A 182 33.94 -6.62 -17.77
CA THR A 182 34.96 -7.11 -18.71
C THR A 182 34.62 -6.83 -20.19
N PRO A 183 33.36 -7.00 -20.66
CA PRO A 183 33.00 -6.69 -22.05
C PRO A 183 33.26 -5.23 -22.44
N VAL A 184 33.12 -4.27 -21.52
CA VAL A 184 33.37 -2.84 -21.79
C VAL A 184 34.80 -2.64 -22.27
N LEU A 185 35.77 -3.21 -21.54
CA LEU A 185 37.18 -3.13 -21.89
C LEU A 185 37.46 -3.90 -23.17
N MET A 186 37.02 -5.17 -23.26
CA MET A 186 37.27 -6.01 -24.44
C MET A 186 36.78 -5.34 -25.73
N PHE A 187 35.59 -4.74 -25.71
CA PHE A 187 35.07 -4.01 -26.86
C PHE A 187 35.90 -2.77 -27.18
N ALA A 188 36.32 -2.01 -26.17
CA ALA A 188 37.15 -0.82 -26.36
C ALA A 188 38.50 -1.17 -27.02
N PHE A 189 39.17 -2.22 -26.54
CA PHE A 189 40.42 -2.75 -27.11
C PHE A 189 40.23 -3.26 -28.54
N TYR A 190 39.16 -4.02 -28.79
CA TYR A 190 38.84 -4.57 -30.10
C TYR A 190 38.60 -3.47 -31.15
N HIS A 191 37.76 -2.47 -30.82
CA HIS A 191 37.38 -1.40 -31.76
C HIS A 191 38.55 -0.51 -32.18
N HIS A 192 39.56 -0.36 -31.33
CA HIS A 192 40.77 0.41 -31.62
C HIS A 192 41.96 -0.45 -32.04
N ARG A 193 41.79 -1.78 -32.19
CA ARG A 193 42.87 -2.74 -32.49
C ARG A 193 44.10 -2.53 -31.60
N ALA A 194 43.85 -2.20 -30.33
CA ALA A 194 44.87 -1.79 -29.37
C ALA A 194 45.63 -3.01 -28.78
N TRP A 195 46.00 -3.98 -29.61
CA TRP A 195 46.52 -5.30 -29.17
C TRP A 195 47.83 -5.21 -28.41
N LYS A 196 48.74 -4.30 -28.81
CA LYS A 196 49.99 -4.04 -28.06
C LYS A 196 49.68 -3.45 -26.68
N GLN A 197 48.73 -2.54 -26.61
CA GLN A 197 48.30 -1.92 -25.34
C GLN A 197 47.47 -2.88 -24.49
N LEU A 198 46.79 -3.85 -25.10
CA LEU A 198 46.16 -4.98 -24.40
C LEU A 198 47.23 -5.88 -23.79
N ALA A 199 48.30 -6.20 -24.53
CA ALA A 199 49.42 -6.98 -23.99
C ALA A 199 50.13 -6.25 -22.83
N TYR A 200 50.44 -4.96 -22.99
CA TYR A 200 50.97 -4.14 -21.90
C TYR A 200 49.98 -4.00 -20.74
N GLY A 201 48.70 -3.77 -21.04
CA GLY A 201 47.64 -3.68 -20.03
C GLY A 201 47.43 -4.98 -19.27
N ALA A 202 47.53 -6.13 -19.94
CA ALA A 202 47.51 -7.45 -19.33
C ALA A 202 48.76 -7.67 -18.48
N LEU A 203 49.95 -7.29 -18.96
CA LEU A 203 51.19 -7.41 -18.21
C LEU A 203 51.18 -6.54 -16.94
N TYR A 204 50.85 -5.25 -17.06
CA TYR A 204 50.81 -4.33 -15.92
C TYR A 204 49.62 -4.62 -15.00
N GLY A 205 48.46 -4.94 -15.55
CA GLY A 205 47.26 -5.30 -14.80
C GLY A 205 47.44 -6.61 -14.03
N LEU A 206 47.90 -7.68 -14.69
CA LEU A 206 48.22 -8.96 -14.04
C LEU A 206 49.39 -8.82 -13.09
N GLY A 207 50.40 -8.03 -13.45
CA GLY A 207 51.54 -7.72 -12.57
C GLY A 207 51.12 -7.01 -11.30
N SER A 208 50.28 -5.97 -11.39
CA SER A 208 49.67 -5.32 -10.22
C SER A 208 48.79 -6.28 -9.43
N PHE A 209 48.02 -7.12 -10.12
CA PHE A 209 47.16 -8.12 -9.49
C PHE A 209 47.96 -9.11 -8.64
N VAL A 210 48.99 -9.72 -9.24
CA VAL A 210 49.88 -10.67 -8.57
C VAL A 210 50.67 -10.00 -7.46
N LEU A 211 51.20 -8.80 -7.68
CA LEU A 211 51.97 -8.07 -6.67
C LEU A 211 51.14 -7.80 -5.40
N LEU A 212 49.88 -7.41 -5.56
CA LEU A 212 48.98 -7.13 -4.44
C LEU A 212 48.40 -8.41 -3.81
N ALA A 213 48.26 -9.50 -4.56
CA ALA A 213 47.78 -10.77 -4.01
C ALA A 213 48.89 -11.62 -3.37
N ALA A 214 50.14 -11.48 -3.81
CA ALA A 214 51.25 -12.35 -3.41
C ALA A 214 51.44 -12.44 -1.88
N PRO A 215 51.40 -11.33 -1.09
CA PRO A 215 51.59 -11.40 0.36
C PRO A 215 50.56 -12.28 1.09
N PHE A 216 49.38 -12.48 0.49
CA PHE A 216 48.31 -13.29 1.07
C PHE A 216 48.41 -14.77 0.68
N PHE A 217 48.91 -15.05 -0.52
CA PHE A 217 48.89 -16.40 -1.09
C PHE A 217 50.24 -17.12 -1.07
N TRP A 218 51.33 -16.42 -0.72
CA TRP A 218 52.66 -17.03 -0.64
C TRP A 218 52.69 -18.30 0.22
N ASN A 219 51.95 -18.29 1.33
CA ASN A 219 51.82 -19.42 2.26
C ASN A 219 50.46 -20.15 2.17
N ASN A 220 49.55 -19.72 1.28
CA ASN A 220 48.18 -20.24 1.14
C ASN A 220 47.92 -20.82 -0.26
N GLY A 221 48.81 -21.68 -0.76
CA GLY A 221 48.62 -22.38 -2.04
C GLY A 221 48.96 -21.57 -3.30
N GLY A 222 49.61 -20.41 -3.16
CA GLY A 222 50.12 -19.60 -4.26
C GLY A 222 49.03 -19.18 -5.26
N PHE A 223 49.38 -19.22 -6.54
CA PHE A 223 48.46 -18.85 -7.62
C PHE A 223 47.19 -19.72 -7.69
N ILE A 224 47.30 -21.01 -7.33
CA ILE A 224 46.16 -21.94 -7.32
C ILE A 224 45.17 -21.55 -6.21
N GLY A 225 45.67 -21.25 -5.01
CA GLY A 225 44.82 -20.78 -3.90
C GLY A 225 44.04 -19.51 -4.23
N LEU A 226 44.64 -18.60 -5.01
CA LEU A 226 43.96 -17.39 -5.49
C LEU A 226 42.83 -17.72 -6.48
N ILE A 227 43.05 -18.65 -7.41
CA ILE A 227 41.99 -19.12 -8.32
C ILE A 227 40.86 -19.78 -7.52
N ASP A 228 41.19 -20.59 -6.52
CA ASP A 228 40.21 -21.29 -5.71
C ASP A 228 39.39 -20.32 -4.85
N LEU A 229 39.99 -19.23 -4.34
CA LEU A 229 39.25 -18.15 -3.70
C LEU A 229 38.19 -17.57 -4.64
N TYR A 230 38.58 -17.15 -5.86
CA TYR A 230 37.62 -16.55 -6.79
C TYR A 230 36.53 -17.55 -7.23
N LYS A 231 36.87 -18.83 -7.45
CA LYS A 231 35.88 -19.87 -7.72
C LYS A 231 34.92 -20.04 -6.54
N SER A 232 35.44 -20.10 -5.32
CA SER A 232 34.66 -20.21 -4.09
C SER A 232 33.71 -19.03 -3.95
N THR A 233 34.23 -17.79 -3.99
CA THR A 233 33.42 -16.56 -3.91
C THR A 233 32.33 -16.47 -4.98
N LEU A 234 32.60 -16.87 -6.23
CA LEU A 234 31.59 -16.90 -7.29
C LEU A 234 30.56 -18.03 -7.12
N SER A 235 30.95 -19.10 -6.42
CA SER A 235 30.08 -20.24 -6.11
C SER A 235 29.24 -20.01 -4.86
N SER A 236 29.68 -19.14 -3.94
CA SER A 236 28.97 -18.72 -2.72
C SER A 236 27.55 -18.23 -3.00
N TYR A 237 26.69 -18.37 -1.98
CA TYR A 237 25.28 -18.01 -2.01
C TYR A 237 24.55 -18.56 -3.26
N PRO A 238 24.45 -19.89 -3.41
CA PRO A 238 23.85 -20.55 -4.58
C PRO A 238 22.31 -20.46 -4.58
N TYR A 239 21.80 -19.23 -4.52
CA TYR A 239 20.38 -18.90 -4.45
C TYR A 239 19.93 -18.09 -5.66
N SER A 240 18.62 -18.08 -5.92
CA SER A 240 17.99 -17.28 -6.98
C SER A 240 18.32 -15.80 -6.81
N THR A 241 18.13 -15.27 -5.60
CA THR A 241 18.49 -13.90 -5.21
C THR A 241 18.66 -13.84 -3.70
N VAL A 242 19.54 -12.96 -3.23
CA VAL A 242 19.87 -12.75 -1.82
C VAL A 242 19.43 -11.34 -1.45
N ASN A 243 18.16 -11.19 -1.08
CA ASN A 243 17.53 -9.91 -0.77
C ASN A 243 17.51 -8.87 -1.92
N ALA A 244 17.94 -9.20 -3.15
CA ALA A 244 17.77 -8.30 -4.28
C ALA A 244 16.34 -8.33 -4.83
N PHE A 245 15.74 -7.15 -4.96
CA PHE A 245 14.38 -6.95 -5.46
C PHE A 245 14.41 -6.96 -7.00
N ASN A 246 14.49 -8.17 -7.55
CA ASN A 246 14.67 -8.44 -8.98
C ASN A 246 13.62 -9.45 -9.49
N LEU A 247 13.80 -9.98 -10.70
CA LEU A 247 12.85 -10.93 -11.30
C LEU A 247 12.51 -12.11 -10.38
N TYR A 248 13.50 -12.66 -9.67
CA TYR A 248 13.31 -13.87 -8.86
C TYR A 248 12.48 -13.62 -7.61
N ALA A 249 12.47 -12.38 -7.10
CA ALA A 249 11.56 -11.98 -6.03
C ALA A 249 10.08 -11.94 -6.46
N LEU A 250 9.80 -12.03 -7.76
CA LEU A 250 8.43 -12.11 -8.32
C LEU A 250 8.00 -13.54 -8.63
N THR A 251 8.94 -14.47 -8.79
CA THR A 251 8.66 -15.84 -9.28
C THR A 251 8.64 -16.86 -8.15
N GLY A 252 9.19 -16.54 -6.98
CA GLY A 252 9.15 -17.37 -5.78
C GLY A 252 9.76 -16.66 -4.57
N PRO A 253 9.87 -17.35 -3.42
CA PRO A 253 10.55 -16.81 -2.25
C PRO A 253 11.99 -16.39 -2.58
N MET A 254 12.41 -15.25 -2.07
CA MET A 254 13.84 -14.91 -2.03
C MET A 254 14.61 -16.00 -1.28
N TRP A 255 15.89 -16.20 -1.60
CA TRP A 255 16.70 -17.33 -1.11
C TRP A 255 16.27 -18.73 -1.60
N SER A 256 15.44 -18.83 -2.65
CA SER A 256 15.17 -20.11 -3.29
C SER A 256 16.43 -20.76 -3.86
N ALA A 257 16.52 -22.09 -3.80
CA ALA A 257 17.62 -22.84 -4.37
C ALA A 257 17.68 -22.73 -5.91
N MET A 258 18.87 -22.83 -6.50
CA MET A 258 19.08 -22.63 -7.95
C MET A 258 18.51 -23.73 -8.84
N ASP A 259 18.12 -24.86 -8.28
CA ASP A 259 17.49 -26.01 -8.95
C ASP A 259 15.97 -25.86 -9.11
N VAL A 260 15.35 -24.91 -8.39
CA VAL A 260 13.94 -24.54 -8.59
C VAL A 260 13.68 -24.13 -10.03
N THR A 261 12.58 -24.62 -10.60
CA THR A 261 12.18 -24.36 -11.98
C THR A 261 11.19 -23.21 -12.10
N TRP A 262 11.41 -22.34 -13.06
CA TRP A 262 10.44 -21.34 -13.52
C TRP A 262 10.26 -21.47 -15.04
N LEU A 263 9.00 -21.60 -15.47
CA LEU A 263 8.65 -21.94 -16.86
C LEU A 263 9.34 -23.23 -17.37
N GLY A 264 9.46 -24.24 -16.50
CA GLY A 264 10.09 -25.52 -16.83
C GLY A 264 11.62 -25.50 -16.93
N ILE A 265 12.29 -24.38 -16.65
CA ILE A 265 13.75 -24.21 -16.71
C ILE A 265 14.29 -23.81 -15.33
N THR A 266 15.42 -24.39 -14.91
CA THR A 266 16.00 -24.09 -13.58
C THR A 266 16.52 -22.66 -13.50
N TYR A 267 16.47 -22.05 -12.31
CA TYR A 267 17.03 -20.71 -12.09
C TYR A 267 18.51 -20.63 -12.48
N ARG A 268 19.29 -21.70 -12.28
CA ARG A 268 20.68 -21.78 -12.74
C ARG A 268 20.83 -21.51 -14.25
N VAL A 269 19.98 -22.14 -15.06
CA VAL A 269 20.01 -21.99 -16.52
C VAL A 269 19.55 -20.59 -16.91
N TRP A 270 18.49 -20.08 -16.28
CA TRP A 270 18.06 -18.69 -16.49
C TRP A 270 19.17 -17.67 -16.18
N GLY A 271 19.87 -17.84 -15.05
CA GLY A 271 21.01 -17.00 -14.68
C GLY A 271 22.09 -16.94 -15.78
N PHE A 272 22.44 -18.10 -16.35
CA PHE A 272 23.40 -18.16 -17.46
C PHE A 272 22.87 -17.49 -18.74
N VAL A 273 21.62 -17.76 -19.11
CA VAL A 273 20.96 -17.15 -20.28
C VAL A 273 20.96 -15.62 -20.17
N PHE A 274 20.68 -15.07 -18.99
CA PHE A 274 20.64 -13.62 -18.80
C PHE A 274 22.03 -12.96 -18.76
N ILE A 275 23.07 -13.66 -18.33
CA ILE A 275 24.46 -13.20 -18.50
C ILE A 275 24.80 -13.10 -20.00
N LEU A 276 24.46 -14.12 -20.79
CA LEU A 276 24.66 -14.07 -22.24
C LEU A 276 23.84 -12.95 -22.89
N ALA A 277 22.59 -12.75 -22.45
CA ALA A 277 21.75 -11.65 -22.91
C ALA A 277 22.35 -10.26 -22.56
N ALA A 278 22.96 -10.11 -21.38
CA ALA A 278 23.65 -8.89 -20.97
C ALA A 278 24.82 -8.57 -21.91
N VAL A 279 25.67 -9.57 -22.18
CA VAL A 279 26.81 -9.42 -23.11
C VAL A 279 26.33 -9.16 -24.54
N ALA A 280 25.28 -9.84 -25.00
CA ALA A 280 24.69 -9.63 -26.32
C ALA A 280 24.10 -8.22 -26.48
N ALA A 281 23.38 -7.72 -25.47
CA ALA A 281 22.86 -6.35 -25.45
C ALA A 281 24.00 -5.32 -25.43
N ALA A 282 25.02 -5.54 -24.62
CA ALA A 282 26.23 -4.72 -24.59
C ALA A 282 26.94 -4.69 -25.95
N ALA A 283 27.10 -5.86 -26.60
CA ALA A 283 27.68 -5.97 -27.94
C ALA A 283 26.82 -5.27 -28.98
N TYR A 284 25.49 -5.39 -28.92
CA TYR A 284 24.57 -4.71 -29.83
C TYR A 284 24.80 -3.19 -29.84
N TYR A 285 24.89 -2.56 -28.68
CA TYR A 285 25.16 -1.11 -28.58
C TYR A 285 26.61 -0.74 -28.90
N SER A 286 27.55 -1.63 -28.60
CA SER A 286 28.98 -1.40 -28.84
C SER A 286 29.34 -1.46 -30.33
N PHE A 287 28.85 -2.47 -31.06
CA PHE A 287 29.24 -2.75 -32.44
C PHE A 287 28.39 -2.03 -33.49
N ARG A 288 27.14 -1.65 -33.17
CA ARG A 288 26.30 -0.90 -34.11
C ARG A 288 26.58 0.59 -34.05
N LYS A 289 26.80 1.19 -35.23
CA LYS A 289 27.07 2.63 -35.50
C LYS A 289 28.20 3.24 -34.66
N ASP A 290 29.12 3.94 -35.32
CA ASP A 290 30.23 4.67 -34.67
C ASP A 290 31.00 3.82 -33.65
N ARG A 291 31.43 2.62 -34.07
CA ARG A 291 32.17 1.64 -33.24
C ARG A 291 33.43 2.19 -32.56
N LYS A 292 34.00 3.29 -33.08
CA LYS A 292 35.17 3.97 -32.49
C LYS A 292 34.81 5.05 -31.47
N GLU A 293 33.53 5.38 -31.27
CA GLU A 293 33.06 6.30 -30.25
C GLU A 293 32.99 5.56 -28.90
N LEU A 294 34.04 5.67 -28.07
CA LEU A 294 34.13 4.96 -26.78
C LEU A 294 33.43 5.70 -25.62
N SER A 295 32.87 6.89 -25.84
CA SER A 295 32.07 7.61 -24.83
C SER A 295 30.83 6.81 -24.39
N LYS A 296 30.31 5.92 -25.25
CA LYS A 296 29.21 4.99 -24.91
C LYS A 296 29.60 3.89 -23.93
N SER A 297 30.86 3.77 -23.53
CA SER A 297 31.33 2.77 -22.56
C SER A 297 30.63 2.87 -21.21
N TYR A 298 30.31 4.09 -20.75
CA TYR A 298 29.52 4.28 -19.52
C TYR A 298 28.12 3.68 -19.65
N PHE A 299 27.46 3.85 -20.80
CA PHE A 299 26.15 3.28 -21.03
C PHE A 299 26.19 1.75 -21.16
N ILE A 300 27.18 1.21 -21.86
CA ILE A 300 27.37 -0.24 -21.98
C ILE A 300 27.54 -0.86 -20.57
N ALA A 301 28.29 -0.19 -19.69
CA ALA A 301 28.43 -0.59 -18.30
C ALA A 301 27.08 -0.59 -17.55
N ILE A 302 26.21 0.42 -17.76
CA ILE A 302 24.85 0.42 -17.20
C ILE A 302 24.05 -0.79 -17.68
N VAL A 303 24.08 -1.09 -18.99
CA VAL A 303 23.34 -2.23 -19.55
C VAL A 303 23.79 -3.54 -18.90
N LEU A 304 25.09 -3.75 -18.75
CA LEU A 304 25.63 -4.97 -18.14
C LEU A 304 25.14 -5.13 -16.70
N ILE A 305 25.32 -4.11 -15.85
CA ILE A 305 24.93 -4.21 -14.44
C ILE A 305 23.41 -4.27 -14.25
N ALA A 306 22.64 -3.52 -15.05
CA ALA A 306 21.18 -3.52 -14.96
C ALA A 306 20.58 -4.87 -15.40
N VAL A 307 21.05 -5.46 -16.50
CA VAL A 307 20.56 -6.78 -16.93
C VAL A 307 20.94 -7.85 -15.90
N VAL A 308 22.19 -7.87 -15.43
CA VAL A 308 22.67 -8.87 -14.47
C VAL A 308 21.96 -8.75 -13.13
N PHE A 309 21.76 -7.53 -12.61
CA PHE A 309 21.04 -7.33 -11.36
C PHE A 309 19.56 -7.74 -11.44
N VAL A 310 18.86 -7.30 -12.50
CA VAL A 310 17.41 -7.46 -12.62
C VAL A 310 17.03 -8.88 -13.03
N LEU A 311 17.83 -9.54 -13.86
CA LEU A 311 17.51 -10.85 -14.43
C LEU A 311 18.47 -11.97 -14.02
N GLY A 312 19.67 -11.65 -13.51
CA GLY A 312 20.66 -12.64 -13.09
C GLY A 312 20.41 -13.21 -11.69
N THR A 313 20.90 -14.43 -11.46
CA THR A 313 20.82 -15.09 -10.15
C THR A 313 21.96 -14.66 -9.21
N LYS A 314 21.88 -15.01 -7.92
CA LYS A 314 22.92 -14.72 -6.90
C LYS A 314 23.19 -13.23 -6.68
N MET A 315 22.17 -12.40 -6.89
CA MET A 315 22.28 -10.95 -6.72
C MET A 315 22.00 -10.55 -5.27
N HIS A 316 22.75 -9.57 -4.77
CA HIS A 316 22.47 -8.89 -3.49
C HIS A 316 21.79 -7.55 -3.71
N GLU A 317 21.05 -7.08 -2.70
CA GLU A 317 20.27 -5.83 -2.68
C GLU A 317 21.03 -4.59 -3.13
N ARG A 318 22.36 -4.58 -2.96
CA ARG A 318 23.22 -3.44 -3.25
C ARG A 318 23.85 -3.43 -4.65
N TYR A 319 23.80 -4.54 -5.40
CA TYR A 319 24.63 -4.71 -6.60
C TYR A 319 24.32 -3.76 -7.76
N ILE A 320 23.16 -3.10 -7.80
CA ILE A 320 22.84 -2.09 -8.83
C ILE A 320 23.53 -0.73 -8.57
N TYR A 321 24.19 -0.52 -7.42
CA TYR A 321 24.89 0.71 -7.05
C TYR A 321 25.72 1.35 -8.18
N PRO A 322 26.54 0.61 -8.97
CA PRO A 322 27.32 1.20 -10.05
C PRO A 322 26.49 1.96 -11.10
N ALA A 323 25.23 1.58 -11.30
CA ALA A 323 24.35 2.25 -12.25
C ALA A 323 24.11 3.73 -11.91
N LEU A 324 24.14 4.11 -10.62
CA LEU A 324 23.87 5.47 -10.17
C LEU A 324 24.88 6.46 -10.78
N ILE A 325 26.18 6.23 -10.57
CA ILE A 325 27.20 7.12 -11.09
C ILE A 325 27.35 7.01 -12.61
N LEU A 326 27.20 5.80 -13.17
CA LEU A 326 27.31 5.59 -14.61
C LEU A 326 26.21 6.32 -15.38
N CYS A 327 25.01 6.48 -14.81
CA CYS A 327 23.94 7.31 -15.38
C CYS A 327 24.37 8.78 -15.50
N LEU A 328 24.99 9.35 -14.46
CA LEU A 328 25.48 10.73 -14.49
C LEU A 328 26.59 10.91 -15.54
N PHE A 329 27.49 9.95 -15.67
CA PHE A 329 28.53 9.98 -16.70
C PHE A 329 27.96 9.83 -18.12
N SER A 330 27.00 8.94 -18.31
CA SER A 330 26.29 8.79 -19.60
C SER A 330 25.55 10.07 -19.97
N TYR A 331 24.98 10.79 -18.99
CA TYR A 331 24.41 12.12 -19.20
C TYR A 331 25.48 13.15 -19.60
N MET A 332 26.64 13.18 -18.93
CA MET A 332 27.73 14.11 -19.26
C MET A 332 28.26 13.90 -20.69
N GLU A 333 28.25 12.67 -21.20
CA GLU A 333 28.64 12.37 -22.59
C GLU A 333 27.54 12.68 -23.61
N SER A 334 26.32 12.22 -23.37
CA SER A 334 25.24 12.26 -24.36
C SER A 334 24.40 13.54 -24.31
N ARG A 335 24.43 14.26 -23.18
CA ARG A 335 23.53 15.36 -22.82
C ARG A 335 22.04 14.99 -22.85
N ASP A 336 21.70 13.71 -22.80
CA ASP A 336 20.31 13.25 -22.85
C ASP A 336 19.68 13.14 -21.45
N ARG A 337 18.62 13.92 -21.21
CA ARG A 337 17.97 14.00 -19.90
C ARG A 337 17.42 12.67 -19.37
N ARG A 338 17.19 11.67 -20.23
CA ARG A 338 16.67 10.35 -19.81
C ARG A 338 17.64 9.60 -18.91
N PHE A 339 18.95 9.85 -19.02
CA PHE A 339 19.93 9.32 -18.07
C PHE A 339 19.76 9.88 -16.66
N LEU A 340 19.29 11.12 -16.51
CA LEU A 340 18.92 11.68 -15.21
C LEU A 340 17.64 11.03 -14.67
N THR A 341 16.68 10.70 -15.55
CA THR A 341 15.50 9.91 -15.17
C THR A 341 15.90 8.51 -14.69
N MET A 342 16.83 7.85 -15.37
CA MET A 342 17.38 6.56 -14.94
C MET A 342 18.10 6.68 -13.59
N PHE A 343 18.93 7.71 -13.40
CA PHE A 343 19.59 7.98 -12.13
C PHE A 343 18.60 8.08 -10.97
N LEU A 344 17.53 8.88 -11.14
CA LEU A 344 16.48 9.02 -10.12
C LEU A 344 15.72 7.71 -9.88
N GLY A 345 15.43 6.96 -10.95
CA GLY A 345 14.78 5.66 -10.85
C GLY A 345 15.59 4.63 -10.06
N PHE A 346 16.85 4.42 -10.45
CA PHE A 346 17.74 3.49 -9.74
C PHE A 346 18.07 3.99 -8.33
N THR A 347 18.11 5.30 -8.09
CA THR A 347 18.25 5.85 -6.73
C THR A 347 17.09 5.40 -5.85
N LEU A 348 15.85 5.53 -6.35
CA LEU A 348 14.67 5.17 -5.57
C LEU A 348 14.63 3.66 -5.30
N THR A 349 14.84 2.83 -6.33
CA THR A 349 14.76 1.37 -6.15
C THR A 349 15.90 0.83 -5.31
N GLN A 350 17.13 1.34 -5.49
CA GLN A 350 18.27 0.97 -4.63
C GLN A 350 18.05 1.39 -3.17
N TYR A 351 17.57 2.61 -2.93
CA TYR A 351 17.31 3.09 -1.57
C TYR A 351 16.29 2.22 -0.85
N ILE A 352 15.18 1.89 -1.52
CA ILE A 352 14.16 0.99 -0.97
C ILE A 352 14.75 -0.41 -0.76
N ASN A 353 15.47 -0.96 -1.74
CA ASN A 353 16.01 -2.31 -1.64
C ASN A 353 16.98 -2.45 -0.47
N VAL A 354 17.96 -1.54 -0.38
CA VAL A 354 18.98 -1.54 0.68
C VAL A 354 18.37 -1.18 2.04
N GLY A 355 17.59 -0.10 2.11
CA GLY A 355 17.00 0.37 3.37
C GLY A 355 16.01 -0.61 3.99
N TYR A 356 15.14 -1.22 3.17
CA TYR A 356 14.15 -2.21 3.62
C TYR A 356 14.83 -3.50 4.08
N THR A 357 15.86 -3.94 3.35
CA THR A 357 16.66 -5.11 3.73
C THR A 357 17.39 -4.88 5.05
N LEU A 358 18.06 -3.72 5.20
CA LEU A 358 18.76 -3.38 6.42
C LEU A 358 17.85 -3.35 7.64
N ALA A 359 16.65 -2.79 7.49
CA ALA A 359 15.66 -2.74 8.58
C ALA A 359 15.24 -4.14 9.06
N HIS A 360 15.01 -5.08 8.14
CA HIS A 360 14.64 -6.46 8.49
C HIS A 360 15.81 -7.22 9.10
N LEU A 361 17.01 -7.07 8.51
CA LEU A 361 18.20 -7.72 9.02
C LEU A 361 18.51 -7.28 10.46
N ASN A 362 18.34 -6.00 10.77
CA ASN A 362 18.50 -5.48 12.13
C ASN A 362 17.36 -5.91 13.08
N ALA A 363 16.20 -6.29 12.54
CA ALA A 363 15.12 -6.91 13.30
C ALA A 363 15.31 -8.44 13.47
N GLY A 364 16.40 -9.02 12.97
CA GLY A 364 16.74 -10.44 13.12
C GLY A 364 16.20 -11.36 12.02
N GLY A 365 15.75 -10.84 10.86
CA GLY A 365 15.18 -11.64 9.78
C GLY A 365 15.52 -11.14 8.37
N ASN A 366 15.26 -11.97 7.36
CA ASN A 366 15.28 -11.50 5.97
C ASN A 366 13.94 -10.86 5.60
N PRO A 367 13.92 -9.91 4.65
CA PRO A 367 12.66 -9.38 4.12
C PRO A 367 11.75 -10.51 3.59
N PRO A 368 10.45 -10.50 3.91
CA PRO A 368 9.50 -11.42 3.30
C PRO A 368 9.22 -11.02 1.84
N THR A 369 8.59 -11.91 1.08
CA THR A 369 8.10 -11.57 -0.28
C THR A 369 6.77 -10.81 -0.18
N ASP A 370 6.86 -9.53 0.21
CA ASP A 370 5.71 -8.64 0.39
C ASP A 370 5.53 -7.62 -0.76
N GLY A 371 4.57 -6.71 -0.60
CA GLY A 371 4.25 -5.70 -1.59
C GLY A 371 5.39 -4.71 -1.88
N ILE A 372 6.23 -4.37 -0.90
CA ILE A 372 7.38 -3.46 -1.10
C ILE A 372 8.39 -4.15 -2.01
N VAL A 373 8.68 -5.43 -1.73
CA VAL A 373 9.58 -6.25 -2.55
C VAL A 373 9.03 -6.40 -3.97
N ILE A 374 7.75 -6.75 -4.12
CA ILE A 374 7.10 -6.96 -5.42
C ILE A 374 7.09 -5.66 -6.25
N VAL A 375 6.62 -4.55 -5.68
CA VAL A 375 6.51 -3.27 -6.40
C VAL A 375 7.89 -2.77 -6.83
N THR A 376 8.90 -2.88 -5.94
CA THR A 376 10.26 -2.45 -6.27
C THR A 376 10.89 -3.34 -7.34
N SER A 377 10.62 -4.65 -7.32
CA SER A 377 11.08 -5.60 -8.34
C SER A 377 10.46 -5.31 -9.72
N ILE A 378 9.16 -4.99 -9.77
CA ILE A 378 8.48 -4.55 -11.00
C ILE A 378 9.06 -3.21 -11.48
N ALA A 379 9.32 -2.26 -10.58
CA ALA A 379 9.94 -0.99 -10.93
C ALA A 379 11.35 -1.20 -11.54
N ASN A 380 12.15 -2.12 -10.99
CA ASN A 380 13.45 -2.50 -11.54
C ASN A 380 13.34 -3.12 -12.95
N LEU A 381 12.34 -3.97 -13.22
CA LEU A 381 12.05 -4.46 -14.58
C LEU A 381 11.67 -3.31 -15.53
N GLY A 382 10.84 -2.37 -15.08
CA GLY A 382 10.48 -1.17 -15.84
C GLY A 382 11.69 -0.28 -16.15
N LEU A 383 12.60 -0.10 -15.18
CA LEU A 383 13.84 0.65 -15.35
C LEU A 383 14.81 -0.05 -16.30
N LEU A 384 14.88 -1.39 -16.29
CA LEU A 384 15.64 -2.14 -17.28
C LEU A 384 15.09 -1.92 -18.69
N ALA A 385 13.77 -2.04 -18.89
CA ALA A 385 13.14 -1.78 -20.18
C ALA A 385 13.39 -0.33 -20.63
N TYR A 386 13.31 0.64 -19.72
CA TYR A 386 13.60 2.05 -20.00
C TYR A 386 15.08 2.30 -20.33
N THR A 387 16.00 1.56 -19.70
CA THR A 387 17.45 1.61 -19.97
C THR A 387 17.73 1.17 -21.40
N LEU A 388 17.17 0.02 -21.82
CA LEU A 388 17.30 -0.50 -23.18
C LEU A 388 16.65 0.45 -24.19
N TYR A 389 15.45 0.96 -23.92
CA TYR A 389 14.79 1.95 -24.77
C TYR A 389 15.63 3.22 -24.93
N THR A 390 16.17 3.76 -23.84
CA THR A 390 17.01 4.96 -23.86
C THR A 390 18.28 4.73 -24.68
N GLY A 391 18.94 3.58 -24.50
CA GLY A 391 20.08 3.18 -25.32
C GLY A 391 19.77 3.13 -26.81
N TYR A 392 18.67 2.48 -27.17
CA TYR A 392 18.22 2.41 -28.55
C TYR A 392 17.97 3.80 -29.14
N MET A 393 17.30 4.68 -28.40
CA MET A 393 16.97 6.01 -28.90
C MET A 393 18.21 6.91 -29.01
N VAL A 394 19.12 6.89 -28.04
CA VAL A 394 20.32 7.73 -28.02
C VAL A 394 21.39 7.23 -28.99
N TYR A 395 21.77 5.95 -28.90
CA TYR A 395 22.94 5.43 -29.61
C TYR A 395 22.61 4.79 -30.97
N ILE A 396 21.36 4.33 -31.19
CA ILE A 396 20.98 3.70 -32.48
C ILE A 396 20.18 4.68 -33.36
N ARG A 397 19.16 5.32 -32.79
CA ARG A 397 18.32 6.31 -33.50
C ARG A 397 18.88 7.74 -33.48
N ARG A 398 19.90 8.03 -32.66
CA ARG A 398 20.51 9.37 -32.51
C ARG A 398 19.50 10.47 -32.14
N GLN A 399 18.43 10.10 -31.44
CA GLN A 399 17.43 11.04 -30.95
C GLN A 399 17.80 11.48 -29.54
N ILE A 400 18.54 12.57 -29.43
CA ILE A 400 18.92 13.17 -28.15
C ILE A 400 17.80 14.09 -27.65
N LYS A 401 17.42 13.94 -26.38
CA LYS A 401 16.49 14.82 -25.67
C LYS A 401 17.29 15.64 -24.64
N PRO A 402 17.79 16.82 -25.01
CA PRO A 402 18.52 17.66 -24.07
C PRO A 402 17.60 18.12 -22.93
N LEU A 403 18.20 18.59 -21.84
CA LEU A 403 17.47 19.42 -20.88
C LEU A 403 16.96 20.66 -21.61
N ALA A 404 15.75 21.10 -21.28
CA ALA A 404 15.20 22.32 -21.85
C ALA A 404 16.15 23.50 -21.53
N PRO A 405 16.40 24.40 -22.48
CA PRO A 405 17.15 25.61 -22.19
C PRO A 405 16.42 26.43 -21.11
N PRO A 406 17.13 27.32 -20.41
CA PRO A 406 16.48 28.34 -19.59
C PRO A 406 15.41 29.06 -20.42
N VAL A 407 14.24 29.26 -19.82
CA VAL A 407 13.12 29.96 -20.46
C VAL A 407 13.55 31.39 -20.81
N THR A 408 13.26 31.84 -22.03
CA THR A 408 13.62 33.20 -22.47
C THR A 408 12.71 34.25 -21.81
N ASP A 409 13.14 35.51 -21.76
CA ASP A 409 12.31 36.60 -21.21
C ASP A 409 10.95 36.73 -21.94
N ALA A 410 10.93 36.47 -23.25
CA ALA A 410 9.70 36.47 -24.05
C ALA A 410 8.76 35.30 -23.70
N GLU A 411 9.31 34.10 -23.49
CA GLU A 411 8.52 32.94 -23.05
C GLU A 411 8.04 33.10 -21.60
N HIS A 412 8.85 33.72 -20.73
CA HIS A 412 8.46 34.11 -19.38
C HIS A 412 7.28 35.09 -19.42
N TYR A 413 7.39 36.14 -20.24
CA TYR A 413 6.31 37.10 -20.45
C TYR A 413 5.03 36.43 -20.96
N ALA A 414 5.13 35.57 -21.98
CA ALA A 414 3.97 34.87 -22.54
C ALA A 414 3.32 33.93 -21.51
N ALA A 415 4.11 33.23 -20.69
CA ALA A 415 3.61 32.38 -19.62
C ALA A 415 2.91 33.18 -18.52
N ASP A 416 3.46 34.34 -18.15
CA ASP A 416 2.87 35.24 -17.17
C ASP A 416 1.59 35.90 -17.69
N LEU A 417 1.56 36.27 -18.96
CA LEU A 417 0.36 36.79 -19.62
C LEU A 417 -0.75 35.74 -19.63
N ALA A 418 -0.45 34.48 -19.98
CA ALA A 418 -1.44 33.39 -19.94
C ALA A 418 -1.99 33.15 -18.52
N LEU A 419 -1.16 33.30 -17.47
CA LEU A 419 -1.62 33.24 -16.08
C LEU A 419 -2.46 34.46 -15.69
N ALA A 420 -2.12 35.66 -16.18
CA ALA A 420 -2.85 36.90 -15.96
C ALA A 420 -4.21 36.93 -16.70
N GLU A 421 -4.31 36.36 -17.89
CA GLU A 421 -5.60 36.10 -18.55
C GLU A 421 -6.44 35.12 -17.72
N GLY A 422 -5.75 34.16 -17.07
CA GLY A 422 -6.33 33.20 -16.15
C GLY A 422 -7.03 33.80 -14.93
N ILE A 423 -6.79 35.07 -14.56
CA ILE A 423 -7.46 35.72 -13.42
C ILE A 423 -8.60 36.66 -13.81
N ARG A 424 -8.85 36.86 -15.11
CA ARG A 424 -9.92 37.75 -15.59
C ARG A 424 -11.26 37.33 -14.95
N PRO A 425 -12.05 38.28 -14.40
CA PRO A 425 -13.38 37.98 -13.88
C PRO A 425 -14.21 37.26 -14.94
N LEU A 426 -15.03 36.30 -14.53
CA LEU A 426 -16.02 35.75 -15.45
C LEU A 426 -17.02 36.87 -15.75
N GLU A 427 -17.06 37.36 -17.00
CA GLU A 427 -18.18 38.17 -17.46
C GLU A 427 -19.49 37.44 -17.09
N SER A 428 -20.56 38.20 -16.88
CA SER A 428 -21.90 37.66 -16.69
C SER A 428 -22.46 36.87 -17.91
N ALA A 429 -21.58 36.41 -18.80
CA ALA A 429 -21.84 35.53 -19.92
C ALA A 429 -22.53 34.25 -19.46
N GLY A 430 -23.81 34.13 -19.83
CA GLY A 430 -24.57 32.88 -19.93
C GLY A 430 -24.37 31.88 -18.81
N LYS A 431 -25.15 32.01 -17.73
CA LYS A 431 -25.26 31.04 -16.63
C LYS A 431 -25.49 29.60 -17.13
N SER A 432 -24.45 28.86 -17.47
CA SER A 432 -24.49 27.41 -17.41
C SER A 432 -24.37 27.01 -15.94
N LYS A 433 -25.44 27.25 -15.17
CA LYS A 433 -25.57 26.62 -13.85
C LYS A 433 -25.49 25.11 -14.08
N PHE A 434 -24.59 24.42 -13.38
CA PHE A 434 -24.60 22.97 -13.31
C PHE A 434 -26.01 22.53 -12.94
N ARG A 435 -26.75 21.99 -13.91
CA ARG A 435 -28.15 21.59 -13.80
C ARG A 435 -28.26 20.20 -14.39
N LEU A 436 -28.88 19.31 -13.62
CA LEU A 436 -29.23 17.99 -14.09
C LEU A 436 -30.27 18.13 -15.21
N GLN A 437 -29.96 17.55 -16.36
CA GLN A 437 -30.89 17.46 -17.47
C GLN A 437 -31.92 16.35 -17.16
N ARG A 438 -33.05 16.34 -17.87
CA ARG A 438 -34.09 15.31 -17.68
C ARG A 438 -33.52 13.89 -17.79
N LYS A 439 -32.62 13.66 -18.75
CA LYS A 439 -31.92 12.38 -18.93
C LYS A 439 -30.99 12.03 -17.77
N ASP A 440 -30.42 13.01 -17.06
CA ASP A 440 -29.60 12.73 -15.89
C ASP A 440 -30.45 12.19 -14.75
N TRP A 441 -31.60 12.80 -14.49
CA TRP A 441 -32.57 12.29 -13.52
C TRP A 441 -33.06 10.89 -13.86
N ILE A 442 -33.41 10.63 -15.13
CA ILE A 442 -33.89 9.31 -15.57
C ILE A 442 -32.83 8.24 -15.31
N TRP A 443 -31.60 8.42 -15.79
CA TRP A 443 -30.55 7.40 -15.62
C TRP A 443 -30.14 7.22 -14.17
N MET A 444 -29.97 8.32 -13.44
CA MET A 444 -29.59 8.28 -12.03
C MET A 444 -30.65 7.56 -11.19
N LEU A 445 -31.93 7.91 -11.35
CA LEU A 445 -33.04 7.28 -10.61
C LEU A 445 -33.26 5.82 -11.04
N ALA A 446 -33.16 5.51 -12.34
CA ALA A 446 -33.33 4.14 -12.82
C ALA A 446 -32.24 3.20 -12.28
N ILE A 447 -30.96 3.59 -12.37
CA ILE A 447 -29.86 2.78 -11.84
C ILE A 447 -29.99 2.62 -10.33
N THR A 448 -30.28 3.71 -9.61
CA THR A 448 -30.44 3.68 -8.15
C THR A 448 -31.62 2.80 -7.75
N ALA A 449 -32.78 2.93 -8.40
CA ALA A 449 -33.96 2.13 -8.08
C ALA A 449 -33.73 0.63 -8.33
N VAL A 450 -33.15 0.26 -9.47
CA VAL A 450 -32.83 -1.15 -9.79
C VAL A 450 -31.87 -1.73 -8.77
N TYR A 451 -30.79 -1.01 -8.45
CA TYR A 451 -29.84 -1.44 -7.43
C TYR A 451 -30.49 -1.59 -6.06
N THR A 452 -31.25 -0.58 -5.61
CA THR A 452 -31.91 -0.59 -4.30
C THR A 452 -32.86 -1.78 -4.18
N VAL A 453 -33.65 -2.08 -5.21
CA VAL A 453 -34.51 -3.27 -5.21
C VAL A 453 -33.68 -4.54 -5.02
N ILE A 454 -32.61 -4.72 -5.81
CA ILE A 454 -31.75 -5.92 -5.72
C ILE A 454 -31.05 -6.01 -4.35
N ALA A 455 -30.62 -4.88 -3.79
CA ALA A 455 -29.93 -4.82 -2.50
C ALA A 455 -30.85 -5.14 -1.31
N LEU A 456 -32.13 -4.73 -1.38
CA LEU A 456 -33.14 -4.97 -0.34
C LEU A 456 -33.72 -6.38 -0.37
N VAL A 457 -33.64 -7.08 -1.51
CA VAL A 457 -34.09 -8.48 -1.59
C VAL A 457 -33.28 -9.33 -0.60
N ASN A 458 -34.00 -10.07 0.26
CA ASN A 458 -33.43 -10.94 1.28
C ASN A 458 -32.36 -10.26 2.14
N LEU A 459 -32.60 -9.01 2.54
CA LEU A 459 -31.65 -8.27 3.38
C LEU A 459 -31.57 -8.87 4.80
N GLY A 460 -32.69 -9.34 5.33
CA GLY A 460 -32.80 -9.95 6.65
C GLY A 460 -34.27 -10.14 7.03
N SER A 461 -34.53 -10.94 8.05
CA SER A 461 -35.85 -11.07 8.68
C SER A 461 -36.23 -9.76 9.35
N THR A 462 -37.50 -9.38 9.23
CA THR A 462 -38.10 -8.21 9.92
C THR A 462 -38.66 -8.58 11.30
N LYS A 463 -38.41 -9.80 11.76
CA LYS A 463 -38.84 -10.33 13.06
C LYS A 463 -37.72 -11.13 13.69
N ALA A 464 -37.54 -10.96 14.99
CA ALA A 464 -36.68 -11.73 15.86
C ALA A 464 -37.29 -11.69 17.28
N PRO A 465 -36.96 -12.65 18.16
CA PRO A 465 -37.38 -12.58 19.56
C PRO A 465 -36.83 -11.31 20.24
N GLU A 466 -37.68 -10.63 21.01
CA GLU A 466 -37.41 -9.37 21.70
C GLU A 466 -37.59 -9.45 23.21
N THR A 467 -38.48 -10.32 23.71
CA THR A 467 -38.58 -10.59 25.14
C THR A 467 -37.29 -11.24 25.62
N LEU A 468 -36.91 -11.00 26.88
CA LEU A 468 -35.65 -11.48 27.40
C LEU A 468 -35.76 -11.98 28.82
N TRP A 469 -34.82 -12.84 29.19
CA TRP A 469 -34.50 -13.21 30.56
C TRP A 469 -33.00 -12.99 30.82
N GLU A 470 -32.71 -12.28 31.91
CA GLU A 470 -31.37 -12.01 32.44
C GLU A 470 -31.25 -12.63 33.85
N PRO A 471 -30.45 -13.69 34.03
CA PRO A 471 -30.23 -14.28 35.34
C PRO A 471 -29.41 -13.35 36.25
N ALA A 472 -29.74 -13.34 37.53
CA ALA A 472 -29.06 -12.53 38.54
C ALA A 472 -27.85 -13.24 39.18
N ALA A 473 -27.90 -14.56 39.34
CA ALA A 473 -26.91 -15.29 40.13
C ALA A 473 -26.58 -16.69 39.58
N SER A 474 -25.41 -17.19 39.97
CA SER A 474 -25.06 -18.60 39.79
C SER A 474 -25.94 -19.47 40.70
N GLY A 475 -26.44 -20.59 40.17
CA GLY A 475 -27.38 -21.49 40.83
C GLY A 475 -28.86 -21.14 40.59
N GLU A 476 -29.16 -19.99 39.99
CA GLU A 476 -30.53 -19.66 39.57
C GLU A 476 -31.03 -20.71 38.57
N SER A 477 -32.22 -21.25 38.80
CA SER A 477 -32.78 -22.28 37.94
C SER A 477 -34.30 -22.25 37.87
N PHE A 478 -34.82 -22.82 36.79
CA PHE A 478 -36.24 -23.03 36.56
C PHE A 478 -36.41 -24.30 35.74
N TYR A 479 -37.60 -24.90 35.79
CA TYR A 479 -37.93 -26.02 34.93
C TYR A 479 -39.18 -25.78 34.09
N VAL A 480 -39.21 -26.46 32.96
CA VAL A 480 -40.22 -26.36 31.90
C VAL A 480 -40.95 -27.69 31.82
N ASP A 481 -42.28 -27.69 31.87
CA ASP A 481 -43.12 -28.87 31.62
C ASP A 481 -43.55 -28.88 30.14
N LEU A 482 -43.21 -29.94 29.41
CA LEU A 482 -43.62 -30.16 28.02
C LEU A 482 -45.02 -30.81 27.91
N GLY A 483 -45.70 -31.02 29.04
CA GLY A 483 -47.04 -31.59 29.18
C GLY A 483 -47.06 -33.11 29.17
N GLN A 484 -46.19 -33.75 28.38
CA GLN A 484 -46.00 -35.20 28.35
C GLN A 484 -44.55 -35.57 28.01
N SER A 485 -44.17 -36.83 28.25
CA SER A 485 -42.84 -37.33 27.87
C SER A 485 -42.67 -37.32 26.35
N ARG A 486 -41.54 -36.78 25.90
CA ARG A 486 -41.18 -36.59 24.48
C ARG A 486 -39.73 -37.05 24.25
N GLN A 487 -39.46 -37.64 23.10
CA GLN A 487 -38.09 -37.94 22.68
C GLN A 487 -37.48 -36.69 22.03
N LEU A 488 -36.62 -35.96 22.75
CA LEU A 488 -36.04 -34.70 22.27
C LEU A 488 -34.88 -34.94 21.31
N GLU A 489 -34.92 -34.28 20.15
CA GLU A 489 -33.91 -34.36 19.09
C GLU A 489 -32.97 -33.15 19.04
N ASN A 490 -33.48 -31.95 19.31
CA ASN A 490 -32.64 -30.76 19.37
C ASN A 490 -33.28 -29.67 20.24
N VAL A 491 -32.43 -28.75 20.69
CA VAL A 491 -32.83 -27.48 21.29
C VAL A 491 -32.24 -26.34 20.48
N LYS A 492 -33.05 -25.33 20.19
CA LYS A 492 -32.62 -24.07 19.58
C LYS A 492 -32.64 -22.95 20.60
N ILE A 493 -31.57 -22.17 20.64
CA ILE A 493 -31.37 -21.11 21.62
C ILE A 493 -31.02 -19.82 20.86
N PHE A 494 -31.73 -18.74 21.15
CA PHE A 494 -31.41 -17.40 20.66
C PHE A 494 -30.78 -16.58 21.78
N GLY A 495 -29.48 -16.30 21.63
CA GLY A 495 -28.68 -15.57 22.61
C GLY A 495 -28.78 -14.06 22.45
N GLY A 496 -28.84 -13.35 23.57
CA GLY A 496 -28.75 -11.89 23.65
C GLY A 496 -27.31 -11.42 23.91
N VAL A 497 -27.18 -10.24 24.52
CA VAL A 497 -25.87 -9.66 24.89
C VAL A 497 -25.29 -10.26 26.18
N GLY A 498 -23.96 -10.29 26.27
CA GLY A 498 -23.21 -10.69 27.46
C GLY A 498 -22.41 -11.98 27.26
N THR A 499 -21.85 -12.51 28.35
CA THR A 499 -21.14 -13.79 28.36
C THR A 499 -21.44 -14.55 29.64
N GLY A 500 -21.67 -15.86 29.54
CA GLY A 500 -21.89 -16.71 30.70
C GLY A 500 -22.18 -18.15 30.31
N LYS A 501 -22.64 -18.93 31.28
CA LYS A 501 -22.82 -20.38 31.13
C LYS A 501 -24.06 -20.84 31.87
N PHE A 502 -24.74 -21.80 31.28
CA PHE A 502 -25.85 -22.51 31.91
C PHE A 502 -25.85 -23.98 31.47
N LYS A 503 -26.60 -24.77 32.20
CA LYS A 503 -26.73 -26.21 31.99
C LYS A 503 -28.20 -26.54 31.81
N LEU A 504 -28.52 -27.36 30.81
CA LEU A 504 -29.84 -27.96 30.63
C LEU A 504 -29.83 -29.38 31.19
N GLU A 505 -30.81 -29.73 32.02
CA GLU A 505 -31.00 -31.06 32.60
C GLU A 505 -32.38 -31.59 32.24
N PHE A 506 -32.51 -32.90 32.13
CA PHE A 506 -33.70 -33.54 31.60
C PHE A 506 -34.25 -34.57 32.57
N SER A 507 -35.58 -34.73 32.59
CA SER A 507 -36.25 -35.68 33.47
C SER A 507 -37.65 -36.09 32.99
N GLU A 508 -38.11 -37.25 33.44
CA GLU A 508 -39.50 -37.71 33.37
C GLU A 508 -40.37 -37.19 34.54
N THR A 509 -39.74 -36.83 35.67
CA THR A 509 -40.40 -36.35 36.91
C THR A 509 -39.70 -35.08 37.44
N PRO A 510 -40.41 -34.15 38.09
CA PRO A 510 -39.81 -32.85 38.47
C PRO A 510 -38.69 -32.93 39.54
N ASP A 511 -38.39 -34.11 40.09
CA ASP A 511 -37.49 -34.28 41.23
C ASP A 511 -36.11 -34.89 40.90
N VAL A 512 -35.94 -35.55 39.73
CA VAL A 512 -34.73 -36.33 39.40
C VAL A 512 -34.10 -35.88 38.10
N TRP A 513 -33.03 -35.09 38.16
CA TRP A 513 -32.42 -34.47 36.97
C TRP A 513 -31.23 -35.29 36.43
N GLY A 514 -31.16 -35.47 35.10
CA GLY A 514 -30.10 -36.23 34.44
C GLY A 514 -29.71 -35.68 33.05
N SER A 515 -28.79 -36.37 32.38
CA SER A 515 -28.32 -36.09 31.02
C SER A 515 -27.92 -34.62 30.74
N PRO A 516 -27.05 -34.02 31.56
CA PRO A 516 -26.77 -32.58 31.48
C PRO A 516 -26.14 -32.16 30.15
N LEU A 517 -26.61 -31.05 29.59
CA LEU A 517 -26.01 -30.36 28.45
C LEU A 517 -25.50 -28.98 28.90
N ASP A 518 -24.17 -28.79 28.87
CA ASP A 518 -23.56 -27.50 29.18
C ASP A 518 -23.57 -26.58 27.95
N VAL A 519 -24.09 -25.37 28.11
CA VAL A 519 -24.17 -24.34 27.07
C VAL A 519 -23.38 -23.11 27.49
N SER A 520 -22.53 -22.62 26.59
CA SER A 520 -21.77 -21.38 26.78
C SER A 520 -22.30 -20.26 25.88
N GLU A 521 -22.59 -19.11 26.48
CA GLU A 521 -22.82 -17.85 25.81
C GLU A 521 -21.49 -17.08 25.76
N ASP A 522 -20.84 -17.13 24.60
CA ASP A 522 -19.59 -16.43 24.34
C ASP A 522 -19.84 -15.12 23.59
N VAL A 523 -18.80 -14.29 23.49
CA VAL A 523 -18.86 -12.98 22.82
C VAL A 523 -19.41 -13.05 21.39
N GLY A 524 -19.15 -14.15 20.67
CA GLY A 524 -19.61 -14.36 19.30
C GLY A 524 -21.06 -14.82 19.17
N ASN A 525 -21.75 -15.09 20.29
CA ASN A 525 -23.08 -15.70 20.31
C ASN A 525 -24.20 -14.68 20.58
N VAL A 526 -24.17 -13.53 19.88
CA VAL A 526 -25.15 -12.43 20.08
C VAL A 526 -26.08 -12.29 18.88
N PHE A 527 -27.39 -12.36 19.13
CA PHE A 527 -28.45 -12.31 18.11
C PHE A 527 -28.28 -13.37 17.02
N ILE A 528 -27.96 -14.58 17.45
CA ILE A 528 -27.75 -15.76 16.60
C ILE A 528 -28.53 -16.95 17.15
N TRP A 529 -29.15 -17.69 16.23
CA TRP A 529 -29.78 -18.98 16.53
C TRP A 529 -28.72 -20.07 16.56
N LYS A 530 -28.63 -20.79 17.67
CA LYS A 530 -27.78 -21.96 17.85
C LYS A 530 -28.65 -23.19 18.02
N SER A 531 -28.35 -24.26 17.30
CA SER A 531 -28.96 -25.58 17.55
C SER A 531 -27.96 -26.50 18.26
N GLN A 532 -28.45 -27.18 19.29
CA GLN A 532 -27.71 -28.23 20.01
C GLN A 532 -28.48 -29.55 19.86
N PRO A 533 -27.83 -30.63 19.37
CA PRO A 533 -28.47 -31.92 19.26
C PRO A 533 -28.75 -32.52 20.64
N LEU A 534 -29.90 -33.18 20.76
CA LEU A 534 -30.36 -33.92 21.93
C LEU A 534 -30.68 -35.37 21.53
N ASN A 535 -30.64 -36.27 22.49
CA ASN A 535 -31.10 -37.65 22.32
C ASN A 535 -31.56 -38.19 23.68
N VAL A 536 -32.61 -37.59 24.22
CA VAL A 536 -33.08 -37.86 25.58
C VAL A 536 -34.62 -37.85 25.61
N ALA A 537 -35.20 -38.84 26.28
CA ALA A 537 -36.62 -38.84 26.62
C ALA A 537 -36.83 -37.98 27.87
N ALA A 538 -37.70 -36.97 27.77
CA ALA A 538 -37.97 -36.06 28.87
C ALA A 538 -39.38 -35.46 28.77
N ARG A 539 -40.00 -35.25 29.94
CA ARG A 539 -41.17 -34.38 30.09
C ARG A 539 -40.76 -33.01 30.64
N TYR A 540 -39.78 -32.99 31.53
CA TYR A 540 -39.30 -31.79 32.20
C TYR A 540 -37.88 -31.44 31.76
N VAL A 541 -37.66 -30.16 31.49
CA VAL A 541 -36.32 -29.62 31.20
C VAL A 541 -35.99 -28.52 32.19
N LYS A 542 -34.89 -28.66 32.92
CA LYS A 542 -34.39 -27.67 33.88
C LYS A 542 -33.22 -26.91 33.30
N LEU A 543 -33.27 -25.58 33.41
CA LEU A 543 -32.14 -24.72 33.10
C LEU A 543 -31.54 -24.24 34.42
N THR A 544 -30.24 -24.49 34.61
CA THR A 544 -29.46 -24.06 35.78
C THR A 544 -28.32 -23.14 35.35
N VAL A 545 -28.30 -21.91 35.84
CA VAL A 545 -27.24 -20.93 35.57
C VAL A 545 -25.98 -21.33 36.33
N THR A 546 -24.88 -21.54 35.63
CA THR A 546 -23.58 -21.84 36.25
C THR A 546 -22.71 -20.60 36.36
N SER A 547 -22.78 -19.71 35.37
CA SER A 547 -22.13 -18.40 35.37
C SER A 547 -23.08 -17.35 34.81
N PRO A 548 -23.56 -16.36 35.61
CA PRO A 548 -24.41 -15.29 35.11
C PRO A 548 -23.61 -14.31 34.22
N GLY A 549 -24.30 -13.32 33.63
CA GLY A 549 -23.67 -12.27 32.81
C GLY A 549 -24.07 -12.26 31.33
N PHE A 550 -25.13 -12.99 30.98
CA PHE A 550 -25.70 -13.09 29.63
C PHE A 550 -27.20 -12.79 29.66
N THR A 551 -27.78 -12.60 28.49
CA THR A 551 -29.23 -12.54 28.28
C THR A 551 -29.63 -13.60 27.27
N LEU A 552 -30.82 -14.17 27.42
CA LEU A 552 -31.45 -15.03 26.42
C LEU A 552 -32.78 -14.43 26.05
N ASN A 553 -33.19 -14.66 24.80
CA ASN A 553 -34.48 -14.18 24.33
C ASN A 553 -35.45 -15.32 24.04
N GLU A 554 -34.98 -16.47 23.53
CA GLU A 554 -35.89 -17.58 23.19
C GLU A 554 -35.18 -18.94 23.24
N ILE A 555 -35.91 -19.96 23.66
CA ILE A 555 -35.50 -21.37 23.63
C ILE A 555 -36.63 -22.23 23.06
N ALA A 556 -36.31 -23.13 22.13
CA ALA A 556 -37.28 -24.03 21.52
C ALA A 556 -36.79 -25.48 21.53
N PHE A 557 -37.66 -26.42 21.87
CA PHE A 557 -37.37 -27.86 21.88
C PHE A 557 -38.07 -28.57 20.73
N TYR A 558 -37.41 -29.58 20.14
CA TYR A 558 -37.94 -30.36 19.03
C TYR A 558 -37.93 -31.85 19.34
N GLU A 559 -38.96 -32.56 18.88
CA GLU A 559 -39.14 -34.01 19.04
C GLU A 559 -38.58 -34.79 17.85
N GLN A 560 -38.00 -35.96 18.12
CA GLN A 560 -37.47 -36.88 17.12
C GLN A 560 -38.57 -37.34 16.16
N GLY A 561 -38.38 -37.05 14.87
CA GLY A 561 -39.37 -37.39 13.83
C GLY A 561 -40.68 -36.58 13.90
N GLY A 562 -40.73 -35.55 14.74
CA GLY A 562 -41.85 -34.60 14.86
C GLY A 562 -41.93 -33.59 13.70
N SER A 563 -42.92 -32.69 13.75
CA SER A 563 -43.04 -31.59 12.78
C SER A 563 -41.85 -30.62 12.88
N LYS A 564 -41.63 -29.83 11.82
CA LYS A 564 -40.62 -28.75 11.78
C LYS A 564 -40.92 -27.56 12.72
N THR A 565 -41.79 -27.75 13.71
CA THR A 565 -42.28 -26.71 14.62
C THR A 565 -41.85 -27.03 16.05
N PRO A 566 -41.58 -26.01 16.88
CA PRO A 566 -41.26 -26.22 18.29
C PRO A 566 -42.35 -26.99 19.04
N LEU A 567 -41.95 -27.73 20.07
CA LEU A 567 -42.87 -28.35 21.02
C LEU A 567 -43.56 -27.27 21.88
N PRO A 568 -44.88 -27.40 22.14
CA PRO A 568 -45.57 -26.49 23.02
C PRO A 568 -45.10 -26.67 24.47
N VAL A 569 -44.93 -25.56 25.18
CA VAL A 569 -44.61 -25.55 26.61
C VAL A 569 -45.90 -25.46 27.42
N ALA A 570 -46.12 -26.43 28.32
CA ALA A 570 -47.31 -26.48 29.17
C ALA A 570 -47.19 -25.56 30.40
N GLY A 571 -45.97 -25.32 30.89
CA GLY A 571 -45.72 -24.38 31.98
C GLY A 571 -44.23 -24.19 32.27
N VAL A 572 -43.89 -23.06 32.90
CA VAL A 572 -42.54 -22.71 33.34
C VAL A 572 -42.60 -22.41 34.83
N THR A 573 -41.80 -23.11 35.63
CA THR A 573 -41.80 -22.98 37.10
C THR A 573 -40.40 -22.63 37.59
N PRO A 574 -40.19 -21.43 38.15
CA PRO A 574 -38.93 -21.06 38.81
C PRO A 574 -38.71 -21.86 40.10
N ASP A 575 -37.46 -22.21 40.41
CA ASP A 575 -37.12 -22.79 41.71
C ASP A 575 -37.17 -21.70 42.82
N ALA A 576 -37.51 -22.09 44.04
CA ALA A 576 -37.70 -21.15 45.16
C ALA A 576 -36.44 -20.30 45.43
N GLY A 577 -36.58 -18.97 45.40
CA GLY A 577 -35.49 -18.02 45.63
C GLY A 577 -34.84 -17.43 44.37
N ALA A 578 -35.34 -17.73 43.17
CA ALA A 578 -34.88 -17.13 41.91
C ALA A 578 -35.33 -15.66 41.80
N ALA A 579 -34.51 -14.72 42.27
CA ALA A 579 -34.67 -13.30 41.93
C ALA A 579 -34.03 -13.06 40.56
N THR A 580 -34.83 -12.79 39.53
CA THR A 580 -34.30 -12.46 38.19
C THR A 580 -33.76 -11.03 38.16
N LYS A 581 -32.76 -10.77 37.32
CA LYS A 581 -32.22 -9.41 37.16
C LYS A 581 -33.09 -8.58 36.21
N ARG A 582 -33.55 -9.19 35.12
CA ARG A 582 -34.47 -8.58 34.14
C ARG A 582 -35.28 -9.65 33.43
N GLY A 583 -36.59 -9.42 33.31
CA GLY A 583 -37.51 -10.37 32.68
C GLY A 583 -37.75 -11.63 33.52
N GLU A 584 -38.59 -12.52 33.01
CA GLU A 584 -38.98 -13.78 33.68
C GLU A 584 -38.61 -14.98 32.81
N PRO A 585 -38.33 -16.17 33.38
CA PRO A 585 -38.00 -17.36 32.59
C PRO A 585 -39.08 -17.75 31.56
N ALA A 586 -40.34 -17.38 31.79
CA ALA A 586 -41.44 -17.60 30.87
C ALA A 586 -41.27 -16.86 29.53
N ASN A 587 -40.52 -15.74 29.52
CA ASN A 587 -40.20 -14.97 28.32
C ASN A 587 -39.30 -15.74 27.33
N LEU A 588 -38.78 -16.90 27.69
CA LEU A 588 -37.97 -17.71 26.77
C LEU A 588 -38.82 -18.64 25.90
N PHE A 589 -40.14 -18.61 26.08
CA PHE A 589 -41.08 -19.52 25.44
C PHE A 589 -42.35 -18.83 24.92
N ASP A 590 -42.42 -17.49 24.95
CA ASP A 590 -43.60 -16.72 24.58
C ASP A 590 -43.63 -16.30 23.09
N GLU A 591 -42.49 -16.33 22.39
CA GLU A 591 -42.41 -15.98 20.96
C GLU A 591 -42.03 -17.17 20.07
N GLN A 592 -42.40 -18.41 20.46
CA GLN A 592 -42.12 -19.66 19.72
C GLN A 592 -42.50 -19.64 18.23
N SER A 593 -43.45 -18.80 17.82
CA SER A 593 -43.83 -18.60 16.41
C SER A 593 -42.74 -17.94 15.56
N LEU A 594 -41.74 -17.30 16.18
CA LEU A 594 -40.62 -16.62 15.54
C LEU A 594 -39.39 -17.53 15.36
N VAL A 595 -39.39 -18.72 15.95
CA VAL A 595 -38.28 -19.67 15.89
C VAL A 595 -38.12 -20.16 14.43
N PRO A 596 -36.96 -19.94 13.79
CA PRO A 596 -36.77 -20.33 12.41
C PRO A 596 -36.51 -21.83 12.28
N GLU A 597 -37.03 -22.42 11.19
CA GLU A 597 -36.73 -23.81 10.83
C GLU A 597 -35.23 -24.09 10.75
N ASN A 598 -34.45 -23.14 10.20
CA ASN A 598 -33.01 -23.26 10.02
C ASN A 598 -32.31 -21.95 10.37
N SER A 599 -31.25 -22.00 11.18
CA SER A 599 -30.37 -20.84 11.42
C SER A 599 -29.58 -20.47 10.15
N ASN A 600 -29.62 -19.19 9.76
CA ASN A 600 -28.86 -18.66 8.61
C ASN A 600 -28.75 -17.12 8.66
N PHE A 601 -28.09 -16.52 7.67
CA PHE A 601 -27.87 -15.06 7.60
C PHE A 601 -29.16 -14.21 7.64
N MET A 602 -30.33 -14.77 7.29
CA MET A 602 -31.60 -14.04 7.34
C MET A 602 -32.11 -13.83 8.76
N ASN A 603 -31.79 -14.72 9.71
CA ASN A 603 -32.34 -14.69 11.07
C ASN A 603 -31.27 -14.51 12.16
N SER A 604 -30.00 -14.44 11.76
CA SER A 604 -28.86 -14.34 12.68
C SER A 604 -27.84 -13.31 12.21
N THR A 605 -27.07 -12.80 13.16
CA THR A 605 -25.81 -12.09 12.89
C THR A 605 -24.78 -13.03 12.27
N TYR A 606 -23.84 -12.46 11.52
CA TYR A 606 -22.68 -13.16 10.97
C TYR A 606 -21.50 -12.19 10.79
N PHE A 607 -20.28 -12.72 10.74
CA PHE A 607 -19.05 -11.90 10.62
C PHE A 607 -19.05 -10.74 11.64
N ASP A 608 -18.61 -9.55 11.26
CA ASP A 608 -18.52 -8.37 12.13
C ASP A 608 -19.87 -7.79 12.60
N GLU A 609 -21.02 -8.36 12.21
CA GLU A 609 -22.31 -7.97 12.81
C GLU A 609 -22.38 -8.31 14.30
N ILE A 610 -21.69 -9.38 14.73
CA ILE A 610 -21.57 -9.76 16.15
C ILE A 610 -20.91 -8.68 17.00
N TYR A 611 -20.16 -7.77 16.37
CA TYR A 611 -19.54 -6.62 17.03
C TYR A 611 -20.36 -5.35 16.80
N HIS A 612 -20.62 -5.00 15.55
CA HIS A 612 -21.18 -3.68 15.21
C HIS A 612 -22.69 -3.57 15.49
N ALA A 613 -23.47 -4.60 15.16
CA ALA A 613 -24.91 -4.62 15.48
C ALA A 613 -25.09 -4.75 16.99
N ARG A 614 -24.34 -5.67 17.63
CA ARG A 614 -24.27 -5.79 19.09
C ARG A 614 -24.00 -4.45 19.77
N THR A 615 -22.92 -3.76 19.40
CA THR A 615 -22.56 -2.50 20.05
C THR A 615 -23.53 -1.37 19.74
N ALA A 616 -24.17 -1.38 18.56
CA ALA A 616 -25.28 -0.48 18.29
C ALA A 616 -26.44 -0.70 19.29
N TYR A 617 -26.83 -1.96 19.54
CA TYR A 617 -27.83 -2.28 20.55
C TYR A 617 -27.38 -1.85 21.97
N GLU A 618 -26.13 -2.16 22.36
CA GLU A 618 -25.57 -1.79 23.66
C GLU A 618 -25.65 -0.27 23.91
N HIS A 619 -25.33 0.56 22.92
CA HIS A 619 -25.42 2.02 23.04
C HIS A 619 -26.83 2.52 23.36
N PHE A 620 -27.85 1.94 22.72
CA PHE A 620 -29.24 2.39 22.88
C PHE A 620 -29.88 1.84 24.16
N GLN A 621 -29.42 0.67 24.63
CA GLN A 621 -29.88 0.07 25.89
C GLN A 621 -29.14 0.58 27.13
N GLY A 622 -28.22 1.54 26.98
CA GLY A 622 -27.44 2.08 28.10
C GLY A 622 -26.44 1.07 28.68
N ILE A 623 -25.96 0.12 27.87
CA ILE A 623 -25.01 -0.92 28.26
C ILE A 623 -23.60 -0.50 27.86
N VAL A 624 -22.62 -0.77 28.73
CA VAL A 624 -21.20 -0.56 28.41
C VAL A 624 -20.82 -1.42 27.21
N ALA A 625 -20.42 -0.75 26.12
CA ALA A 625 -20.10 -1.40 24.85
C ALA A 625 -18.96 -2.40 24.97
N TYR A 626 -19.14 -3.59 24.38
CA TYR A 626 -18.07 -4.59 24.25
C TYR A 626 -16.99 -4.13 23.26
N GLU A 627 -17.39 -3.65 22.07
CA GLU A 627 -16.47 -3.25 21.01
C GLU A 627 -16.26 -1.73 20.96
N ASN A 628 -15.10 -1.27 21.41
CA ASN A 628 -14.74 0.14 21.53
C ASN A 628 -13.50 0.54 20.70
N THR A 629 -13.15 -0.24 19.68
CA THR A 629 -11.96 -0.08 18.82
C THR A 629 -12.18 0.92 17.67
N HIS A 630 -13.42 1.35 17.44
CA HIS A 630 -13.80 2.28 16.38
C HIS A 630 -14.64 3.46 16.87
N PRO A 631 -14.56 4.62 16.19
CA PRO A 631 -15.44 5.75 16.45
C PRO A 631 -16.93 5.34 16.41
N PRO A 632 -17.78 5.93 17.25
CA PRO A 632 -19.11 5.39 17.52
C PRO A 632 -20.19 5.75 16.50
N LEU A 633 -20.01 6.81 15.69
CA LEU A 633 -21.12 7.35 14.86
C LEU A 633 -21.69 6.32 13.88
N GLY A 634 -20.84 5.47 13.28
CA GLY A 634 -21.29 4.42 12.38
C GLY A 634 -22.21 3.41 13.06
N LYS A 635 -21.95 3.12 14.35
CA LYS A 635 -22.78 2.23 15.16
C LYS A 635 -24.06 2.91 15.63
N THR A 636 -24.01 4.21 15.91
CA THR A 636 -25.22 5.00 16.19
C THR A 636 -26.18 5.00 14.99
N LEU A 637 -25.66 5.06 13.76
CA LEU A 637 -26.48 4.95 12.55
C LEU A 637 -27.11 3.56 12.38
N ILE A 638 -26.40 2.49 12.75
CA ILE A 638 -26.96 1.13 12.80
C ILE A 638 -28.09 1.06 13.83
N GLY A 639 -27.87 1.60 15.03
CA GLY A 639 -28.88 1.60 16.10
C GLY A 639 -30.14 2.39 15.74
N ALA A 640 -30.00 3.49 14.98
CA ALA A 640 -31.16 4.20 14.43
C ALA A 640 -32.01 3.31 13.49
N GLY A 641 -31.39 2.35 12.79
CA GLY A 641 -32.10 1.35 12.00
C GLY A 641 -32.87 0.37 12.88
N MET A 642 -32.25 -0.10 13.97
CA MET A 642 -32.91 -0.98 14.95
C MET A 642 -34.11 -0.29 15.62
N GLU A 643 -34.00 0.99 15.99
CA GLU A 643 -35.12 1.74 16.58
C GLU A 643 -36.29 1.93 15.62
N LEU A 644 -36.02 2.10 14.32
CA LEU A 644 -37.07 2.34 13.32
C LEU A 644 -37.74 1.06 12.81
N PHE A 645 -37.03 -0.06 12.82
CA PHE A 645 -37.46 -1.30 12.16
C PHE A 645 -37.40 -2.56 13.06
N GLY A 646 -37.05 -2.41 14.33
CA GLY A 646 -36.91 -3.48 15.32
C GLY A 646 -35.48 -4.04 15.43
N VAL A 647 -35.20 -4.72 16.54
CA VAL A 647 -33.90 -5.37 16.81
C VAL A 647 -33.86 -6.72 16.07
N ASN A 648 -33.79 -6.65 14.75
CA ASN A 648 -33.79 -7.80 13.85
C ASN A 648 -32.82 -7.61 12.66
N PRO A 649 -32.46 -8.69 11.93
CA PRO A 649 -31.53 -8.63 10.80
C PRO A 649 -31.81 -7.55 9.77
N PHE A 650 -33.08 -7.29 9.46
CA PHE A 650 -33.44 -6.19 8.58
C PHE A 650 -33.11 -4.82 9.20
N GLY A 651 -33.50 -4.59 10.45
CA GLY A 651 -33.34 -3.31 11.14
C GLY A 651 -31.89 -2.86 11.30
N TRP A 652 -30.95 -3.77 11.59
CA TRP A 652 -29.55 -3.39 11.69
C TRP A 652 -28.83 -3.24 10.33
N ARG A 653 -29.36 -3.81 9.23
CA ARG A 653 -28.75 -3.74 7.89
C ARG A 653 -29.28 -2.59 7.01
N ILE A 654 -30.53 -2.16 7.22
CA ILE A 654 -31.24 -1.25 6.31
C ILE A 654 -30.56 0.11 6.15
N VAL A 655 -30.09 0.74 7.23
CA VAL A 655 -29.48 2.09 7.16
C VAL A 655 -28.19 2.05 6.35
N GLY A 656 -27.35 1.04 6.53
CA GLY A 656 -26.15 0.81 5.72
C GLY A 656 -26.50 0.62 4.24
N THR A 657 -27.54 -0.17 3.95
CA THR A 657 -28.01 -0.41 2.57
C THR A 657 -28.47 0.86 1.88
N LEU A 658 -29.20 1.74 2.60
CA LEU A 658 -29.66 3.03 2.07
C LEU A 658 -28.50 3.99 1.79
N PHE A 659 -27.48 4.02 2.65
CA PHE A 659 -26.25 4.77 2.39
C PHE A 659 -25.52 4.22 1.15
N GLY A 660 -25.46 2.90 1.01
CA GLY A 660 -24.96 2.21 -0.18
C GLY A 660 -25.67 2.62 -1.46
N ALA A 661 -27.00 2.63 -1.44
CA ALA A 661 -27.82 3.10 -2.55
C ALA A 661 -27.59 4.60 -2.85
N ALA A 662 -27.43 5.43 -1.81
CA ALA A 662 -27.16 6.87 -1.95
C ALA A 662 -25.75 7.17 -2.53
N MET A 663 -24.82 6.21 -2.49
CA MET A 663 -23.54 6.37 -3.18
C MET A 663 -23.69 6.37 -4.71
N LEU A 664 -24.72 5.73 -5.28
CA LEU A 664 -24.94 5.68 -6.73
C LEU A 664 -25.27 7.06 -7.35
N PRO A 665 -26.24 7.85 -6.83
CA PRO A 665 -26.43 9.21 -7.29
C PRO A 665 -25.21 10.08 -6.99
N LEU A 666 -24.47 9.82 -5.91
CA LEU A 666 -23.24 10.56 -5.61
C LEU A 666 -22.13 10.32 -6.65
N ILE A 667 -21.82 9.07 -7.00
CA ILE A 667 -20.82 8.77 -8.03
C ILE A 667 -21.29 9.23 -9.41
N TYR A 668 -22.60 9.20 -9.68
CA TYR A 668 -23.19 9.80 -10.89
C TYR A 668 -22.84 11.29 -10.96
N MET A 669 -23.07 12.03 -9.86
CA MET A 669 -22.79 13.46 -9.77
C MET A 669 -21.30 13.76 -9.87
N MET A 670 -20.43 12.91 -9.30
CA MET A 670 -18.98 12.99 -9.47
C MET A 670 -18.59 12.80 -10.95
N GLY A 671 -19.10 11.76 -11.59
CA GLY A 671 -18.87 11.48 -13.02
C GLY A 671 -19.34 12.63 -13.91
N LEU A 672 -20.52 13.20 -13.63
CA LEU A 672 -21.04 14.34 -14.39
C LEU A 672 -20.16 15.58 -14.22
N ARG A 673 -19.67 15.86 -13.01
CA ARG A 673 -18.76 16.99 -12.74
C ARG A 673 -17.40 16.82 -13.41
N LEU A 674 -16.84 15.61 -13.43
CA LEU A 674 -15.53 15.35 -14.00
C LEU A 674 -15.56 15.24 -15.54
N PHE A 675 -16.63 14.65 -16.08
CA PHE A 675 -16.67 14.27 -17.50
C PHE A 675 -17.62 15.10 -18.35
N GLY A 676 -18.54 15.85 -17.73
CA GLY A 676 -19.42 16.81 -18.39
C GLY A 676 -20.54 16.21 -19.23
N THR A 677 -20.75 14.88 -19.19
CA THR A 677 -21.80 14.22 -20.00
C THR A 677 -22.57 13.17 -19.20
N THR A 678 -23.89 13.08 -19.44
CA THR A 678 -24.80 12.07 -18.89
C THR A 678 -24.29 10.65 -19.11
N ARG A 679 -23.72 10.37 -20.29
CA ARG A 679 -23.26 9.02 -20.66
C ARG A 679 -22.19 8.49 -19.70
N TYR A 680 -21.16 9.30 -19.43
CA TYR A 680 -20.07 8.88 -18.55
C TYR A 680 -20.49 8.92 -17.07
N ALA A 681 -21.42 9.80 -16.70
CA ALA A 681 -22.02 9.80 -15.37
C ALA A 681 -22.83 8.52 -15.09
N ALA A 682 -23.69 8.12 -16.05
CA ALA A 682 -24.45 6.88 -15.99
C ALA A 682 -23.53 5.66 -15.99
N LEU A 683 -22.43 5.70 -16.75
CA LEU A 683 -21.42 4.63 -16.75
C LEU A 683 -20.74 4.49 -15.39
N SER A 684 -20.37 5.59 -14.73
CA SER A 684 -19.79 5.55 -13.38
C SER A 684 -20.73 4.89 -12.38
N ALA A 685 -22.01 5.30 -12.37
CA ALA A 685 -23.01 4.73 -11.47
C ALA A 685 -23.34 3.27 -11.80
N GLY A 686 -23.45 2.94 -13.09
CA GLY A 686 -23.74 1.57 -13.53
C GLY A 686 -22.60 0.60 -13.22
N LEU A 687 -21.35 0.97 -13.45
CA LEU A 687 -20.21 0.13 -13.08
C LEU A 687 -20.09 -0.03 -11.56
N PHE A 688 -20.41 1.01 -10.79
CA PHE A 688 -20.36 0.92 -9.33
C PHE A 688 -21.48 0.04 -8.76
N ALA A 689 -22.69 0.11 -9.33
CA ALA A 689 -23.79 -0.80 -9.01
C ALA A 689 -23.49 -2.27 -9.36
N LEU A 690 -22.55 -2.53 -10.28
CA LEU A 690 -22.10 -3.86 -10.69
C LEU A 690 -20.83 -4.33 -9.97
N ASP A 691 -20.31 -3.54 -9.03
CA ASP A 691 -19.17 -3.94 -8.21
C ASP A 691 -19.61 -4.86 -7.07
N PHE A 692 -18.90 -5.97 -6.91
CA PHE A 692 -19.25 -7.04 -5.96
C PHE A 692 -19.08 -6.58 -4.51
N MET A 693 -18.06 -5.73 -4.25
CA MET A 693 -17.76 -5.25 -2.92
C MET A 693 -18.77 -4.19 -2.51
N HIS A 694 -19.13 -3.29 -3.41
CA HIS A 694 -20.23 -2.33 -3.17
C HIS A 694 -21.53 -3.06 -2.81
N PHE A 695 -21.92 -4.09 -3.56
CA PHE A 695 -23.11 -4.87 -3.25
C PHE A 695 -23.04 -5.57 -1.88
N THR A 696 -21.95 -6.29 -1.60
CA THR A 696 -21.81 -7.08 -0.37
C THR A 696 -21.67 -6.21 0.89
N GLN A 697 -20.80 -5.19 0.85
CA GLN A 697 -20.55 -4.30 1.99
C GLN A 697 -21.75 -3.45 2.36
N THR A 698 -22.65 -3.16 1.41
CA THR A 698 -23.83 -2.34 1.71
C THR A 698 -24.95 -3.14 2.35
N ARG A 699 -24.94 -4.47 2.25
CA ARG A 699 -25.99 -5.36 2.79
C ARG A 699 -25.68 -5.95 4.16
N ILE A 700 -24.47 -5.74 4.68
CA ILE A 700 -24.05 -6.18 6.02
C ILE A 700 -24.02 -4.99 6.99
N SER A 701 -24.33 -5.23 8.26
CA SER A 701 -24.28 -4.20 9.31
C SER A 701 -22.85 -3.91 9.78
N THR A 702 -22.01 -3.36 8.90
CA THR A 702 -20.67 -2.86 9.21
C THR A 702 -20.56 -1.35 9.04
N ILE A 703 -19.53 -0.75 9.63
CA ILE A 703 -19.34 0.70 9.62
C ILE A 703 -18.63 1.23 8.35
N ASP A 704 -18.16 0.34 7.48
CA ASP A 704 -17.40 0.67 6.26
C ASP A 704 -18.20 1.51 5.27
N VAL A 705 -19.48 1.17 5.07
CA VAL A 705 -20.37 1.87 4.14
C VAL A 705 -20.52 3.35 4.47
N TYR A 706 -20.61 3.70 5.76
CA TYR A 706 -20.69 5.10 6.20
C TYR A 706 -19.38 5.84 5.91
N GLY A 707 -18.23 5.22 6.23
CA GLY A 707 -16.91 5.78 5.95
C GLY A 707 -16.72 6.09 4.46
N VAL A 708 -17.02 5.14 3.57
CA VAL A 708 -16.89 5.32 2.12
C VAL A 708 -17.83 6.40 1.59
N PHE A 709 -19.07 6.45 2.07
CA PHE A 709 -20.04 7.46 1.64
C PHE A 709 -19.54 8.88 1.94
N PHE A 710 -19.03 9.10 3.16
CA PHE A 710 -18.50 10.41 3.54
C PHE A 710 -17.17 10.74 2.87
N ILE A 711 -16.32 9.75 2.56
CA ILE A 711 -15.13 9.92 1.71
C ILE A 711 -15.54 10.45 0.32
N MET A 712 -16.56 9.87 -0.30
CA MET A 712 -17.04 10.32 -1.60
C MET A 712 -17.58 11.76 -1.53
N LEU A 713 -18.35 12.10 -0.48
CA LEU A 713 -18.89 13.45 -0.30
C LEU A 713 -17.80 14.49 -0.10
N MET A 714 -16.84 14.25 0.80
CA MET A 714 -15.77 15.22 1.05
C MET A 714 -14.95 15.48 -0.22
N PHE A 715 -14.62 14.45 -1.00
CA PHE A 715 -13.90 14.64 -2.27
C PHE A 715 -14.76 15.30 -3.35
N TYR A 716 -16.07 15.00 -3.43
CA TYR A 716 -16.98 15.68 -4.36
C TYR A 716 -17.02 17.20 -4.12
N PHE A 717 -17.08 17.64 -2.86
CA PHE A 717 -17.07 19.04 -2.49
C PHE A 717 -15.68 19.67 -2.60
N MET A 718 -14.62 18.97 -2.20
CA MET A 718 -13.25 19.45 -2.38
C MET A 718 -12.91 19.67 -3.85
N GLN A 719 -13.37 18.79 -4.73
CA GLN A 719 -13.20 18.93 -6.17
C GLN A 719 -13.93 20.15 -6.73
N ARG A 720 -15.09 20.51 -6.15
CA ARG A 720 -15.78 21.76 -6.49
C ARG A 720 -14.95 22.96 -6.05
N TYR A 721 -14.36 22.95 -4.86
CA TYR A 721 -13.45 24.01 -4.42
C TYR A 721 -12.20 24.09 -5.33
N PHE A 722 -11.60 22.95 -5.64
CA PHE A 722 -10.36 22.83 -6.41
C PHE A 722 -10.46 23.42 -7.83
N THR A 723 -11.67 23.41 -8.40
CA THR A 723 -11.96 23.98 -9.72
C THR A 723 -12.44 25.45 -9.67
N MET A 724 -12.52 26.06 -8.48
CA MET A 724 -12.86 27.48 -8.32
C MET A 724 -11.60 28.35 -8.19
N ASN A 725 -11.73 29.62 -8.55
CA ASN A 725 -10.66 30.62 -8.43
C ASN A 725 -11.20 31.86 -7.71
N PHE A 726 -10.65 32.19 -6.52
CA PHE A 726 -11.10 33.34 -5.72
C PHE A 726 -10.76 34.72 -6.33
N TYR A 727 -10.02 34.77 -7.44
CA TYR A 727 -9.86 35.98 -8.24
C TYR A 727 -11.02 36.18 -9.23
N ARG A 728 -11.64 35.08 -9.67
CA ARG A 728 -12.76 35.10 -10.62
C ARG A 728 -14.12 35.18 -9.95
N VAL A 729 -14.24 34.64 -8.74
CA VAL A 729 -15.49 34.63 -7.96
C VAL A 729 -15.25 35.10 -6.53
N PRO A 730 -16.24 35.70 -5.85
CA PRO A 730 -16.11 36.14 -4.47
C PRO A 730 -15.65 35.00 -3.55
N LEU A 731 -14.68 35.29 -2.66
CA LEU A 731 -14.10 34.32 -1.72
C LEU A 731 -15.17 33.54 -0.94
N ARG A 732 -16.22 34.21 -0.46
CA ARG A 732 -17.32 33.54 0.28
C ARG A 732 -17.94 32.38 -0.50
N LYS A 733 -18.01 32.45 -1.84
CA LYS A 733 -18.54 31.36 -2.67
C LYS A 733 -17.58 30.18 -2.78
N THR A 734 -16.27 30.41 -2.69
CA THR A 734 -15.28 29.32 -2.68
C THR A 734 -15.25 28.63 -1.31
N LEU A 735 -15.55 29.34 -0.22
CA LEU A 735 -15.60 28.76 1.13
C LEU A 735 -16.78 27.79 1.34
N VAL A 736 -17.90 27.93 0.60
CA VAL A 736 -19.07 27.04 0.74
C VAL A 736 -18.74 25.56 0.44
N PRO A 737 -18.18 25.18 -0.73
CA PRO A 737 -17.79 23.79 -0.95
C PRO A 737 -16.69 23.33 0.03
N LEU A 738 -15.82 24.23 0.46
CA LEU A 738 -14.78 23.91 1.44
C LEU A 738 -15.37 23.55 2.81
N PHE A 739 -16.39 24.29 3.27
CA PHE A 739 -17.16 23.98 4.48
C PHE A 739 -17.80 22.59 4.40
N TRP A 740 -18.54 22.30 3.31
CA TRP A 740 -19.17 21.00 3.15
C TRP A 740 -18.15 19.86 3.11
N SER A 741 -17.01 20.07 2.45
CA SER A 741 -15.91 19.11 2.47
C SER A 741 -15.41 18.85 3.89
N GLY A 742 -15.24 19.88 4.71
CA GLY A 742 -14.79 19.75 6.10
C GLY A 742 -15.83 19.10 7.02
N LEU A 743 -17.10 19.44 6.86
CA LEU A 743 -18.20 18.83 7.61
C LEU A 743 -18.28 17.32 7.34
N PHE A 744 -18.31 16.91 6.07
CA PHE A 744 -18.38 15.48 5.73
C PHE A 744 -17.10 14.72 6.07
N PHE A 745 -15.94 15.39 6.04
CA PHE A 745 -14.71 14.82 6.61
C PHE A 745 -14.89 14.51 8.11
N GLY A 746 -15.40 15.46 8.90
CA GLY A 746 -15.63 15.25 10.34
C GLY A 746 -16.64 14.16 10.67
N ILE A 747 -17.78 14.14 9.97
CA ILE A 747 -18.80 13.08 10.12
C ILE A 747 -18.21 11.71 9.74
N GLY A 748 -17.44 11.62 8.66
CA GLY A 748 -16.79 10.39 8.25
C GLY A 748 -15.75 9.90 9.25
N VAL A 749 -14.90 10.78 9.79
CA VAL A 749 -13.90 10.45 10.83
C VAL A 749 -14.56 9.94 12.11
N ALA A 750 -15.70 10.52 12.49
CA ALA A 750 -16.51 10.06 13.61
C ALA A 750 -17.17 8.69 13.37
N SER A 751 -17.19 8.21 12.12
CA SER A 751 -17.68 6.87 11.76
C SER A 751 -16.55 5.83 11.67
N LYS A 752 -15.43 6.16 11.02
CA LYS A 752 -14.26 5.26 10.90
C LYS A 752 -12.98 6.06 10.61
N TRP A 753 -11.86 5.69 11.24
CA TRP A 753 -10.57 6.40 11.07
C TRP A 753 -9.98 6.34 9.66
N ILE A 754 -10.39 5.40 8.81
CA ILE A 754 -9.96 5.37 7.40
C ILE A 754 -10.24 6.70 6.67
N VAL A 755 -11.26 7.46 7.10
CA VAL A 755 -11.57 8.77 6.53
C VAL A 755 -10.44 9.80 6.77
N LEU A 756 -9.67 9.66 7.86
CA LEU A 756 -8.51 10.54 8.16
C LEU A 756 -7.45 10.48 7.04
N TYR A 757 -7.25 9.30 6.44
CA TYR A 757 -6.32 9.12 5.32
C TYR A 757 -6.68 10.02 4.14
N GLY A 758 -7.98 10.18 3.86
CA GLY A 758 -8.45 11.09 2.84
C GLY A 758 -8.19 12.57 3.15
N GLY A 759 -8.08 12.94 4.43
CA GLY A 759 -7.71 14.29 4.87
C GLY A 759 -6.36 14.74 4.29
N ALA A 760 -5.38 13.83 4.17
CA ALA A 760 -4.12 14.12 3.48
C ALA A 760 -4.33 14.45 2.00
N GLY A 761 -5.23 13.74 1.33
CA GLY A 761 -5.63 14.03 -0.05
C GLY A 761 -6.30 15.41 -0.19
N LEU A 762 -7.18 15.77 0.74
CA LEU A 762 -7.79 17.11 0.78
C LEU A 762 -6.72 18.20 0.99
N ALA A 763 -5.75 17.99 1.88
CA ALA A 763 -4.66 18.92 2.11
C ALA A 763 -3.78 19.11 0.85
N ILE A 764 -3.48 18.03 0.12
CA ILE A 764 -2.75 18.09 -1.16
C ILE A 764 -3.53 18.92 -2.19
N MET A 765 -4.84 18.69 -2.33
CA MET A 765 -5.67 19.47 -3.26
C MET A 765 -5.74 20.95 -2.85
N LEU A 766 -5.83 21.25 -1.55
CA LEU A 766 -5.79 22.63 -1.04
C LEU A 766 -4.45 23.30 -1.38
N ALA A 767 -3.33 22.62 -1.11
CA ALA A 767 -1.99 23.11 -1.39
C ALA A 767 -1.78 23.38 -2.89
N LEU A 768 -2.20 22.45 -3.75
CA LEU A 768 -2.14 22.63 -5.20
C LEU A 768 -2.99 23.82 -5.67
N SER A 769 -4.19 23.98 -5.14
CA SER A 769 -5.07 25.12 -5.46
C SER A 769 -4.42 26.46 -5.05
N LEU A 770 -3.91 26.56 -3.81
CA LEU A 770 -3.25 27.77 -3.32
C LEU A 770 -1.94 28.06 -4.04
N PHE A 771 -1.18 27.02 -4.41
CA PHE A 771 0.03 27.17 -5.21
C PHE A 771 -0.28 27.74 -6.60
N GLU A 772 -1.40 27.37 -7.20
CA GLU A 772 -1.86 27.97 -8.46
C GLU A 772 -2.23 29.44 -8.29
N ARG A 773 -2.96 29.77 -7.23
CA ARG A 773 -3.27 31.18 -6.90
C ARG A 773 -2.00 31.99 -6.65
N TYR A 774 -0.99 31.39 -6.01
CA TYR A 774 0.33 32.01 -5.81
C TYR A 774 1.06 32.27 -7.14
N LYS A 775 1.03 31.30 -8.07
CA LYS A 775 1.61 31.49 -9.40
C LYS A 775 0.93 32.62 -10.17
N GLU A 776 -0.40 32.67 -10.12
CA GLU A 776 -1.20 33.75 -10.71
C GLU A 776 -0.88 35.11 -10.08
N TYR A 777 -0.81 35.19 -8.74
CA TYR A 777 -0.36 36.37 -8.00
C TYR A 777 1.02 36.85 -8.45
N LYS A 778 2.00 35.96 -8.51
CA LYS A 778 3.38 36.31 -8.91
C LYS A 778 3.46 36.75 -10.37
N ALA A 779 2.72 36.10 -11.27
CA ALA A 779 2.61 36.52 -12.66
C ALA A 779 1.98 37.92 -12.77
N ALA A 780 0.88 38.17 -12.06
CA ALA A 780 0.23 39.47 -12.03
C ALA A 780 1.16 40.59 -11.56
N GLY A 781 1.92 40.36 -10.48
CA GLY A 781 2.91 41.33 -9.97
C GLY A 781 4.01 41.65 -11.00
N ARG A 782 4.54 40.65 -11.70
CA ARG A 782 5.55 40.86 -12.77
C ARG A 782 4.96 41.61 -13.96
N MET A 783 3.76 41.25 -14.40
CA MET A 783 3.07 41.94 -15.50
C MET A 783 2.78 43.42 -15.18
N LEU A 784 2.46 43.73 -13.92
CA LEU A 784 2.28 45.12 -13.47
C LEU A 784 3.62 45.90 -13.45
N ALA A 785 4.70 45.26 -13.02
CA ALA A 785 6.04 45.87 -12.97
C ALA A 785 6.60 46.17 -14.38
N GLU A 786 6.33 45.31 -15.36
CA GLU A 786 6.77 45.53 -16.74
C GLU A 786 6.05 46.67 -17.46
N GLY A 787 4.83 47.04 -17.05
CA GLY A 787 4.08 48.16 -17.61
C GLY A 787 3.55 47.99 -19.05
N LYS A 788 3.77 46.83 -19.69
CA LYS A 788 3.38 46.54 -21.09
C LYS A 788 1.92 46.09 -21.29
N LEU A 789 1.11 46.06 -20.23
CA LEU A 789 -0.31 45.66 -20.30
C LEU A 789 -1.18 46.77 -20.91
N GLY A 790 -1.63 46.56 -22.15
CA GLY A 790 -2.57 47.47 -22.84
C GLY A 790 -4.04 47.28 -22.44
N ASP A 791 -4.42 46.07 -22.01
CA ASP A 791 -5.80 45.73 -21.60
C ASP A 791 -6.09 46.20 -20.16
N GLN A 792 -7.07 47.11 -20.01
CA GLN A 792 -7.46 47.68 -18.72
C GLN A 792 -8.17 46.70 -17.79
N GLU A 793 -8.90 45.72 -18.34
CA GLU A 793 -9.60 44.70 -17.55
C GLU A 793 -8.60 43.75 -16.90
N ILE A 794 -7.63 43.25 -17.69
CA ILE A 794 -6.55 42.40 -17.16
C ILE A 794 -5.70 43.20 -16.16
N LYS A 795 -5.39 44.47 -16.46
CA LYS A 795 -4.64 45.33 -15.53
C LYS A 795 -5.35 45.50 -14.18
N THR A 796 -6.67 45.63 -14.18
CA THR A 796 -7.50 45.72 -12.97
C THR A 796 -7.57 44.39 -12.22
N ALA A 797 -7.69 43.28 -12.95
CA ALA A 797 -7.63 41.94 -12.38
C ALA A 797 -6.26 41.68 -11.72
N CYS A 798 -5.16 42.01 -12.38
CA CYS A 798 -3.80 41.90 -11.84
C CYS A 798 -3.61 42.72 -10.56
N ARG A 799 -4.09 43.98 -10.53
CA ARG A 799 -4.05 44.81 -9.32
C ARG A 799 -4.84 44.20 -8.17
N THR A 800 -6.00 43.61 -8.48
CA THR A 800 -6.81 42.91 -7.49
C THR A 800 -6.09 41.66 -6.97
N ALA A 801 -5.48 40.87 -7.85
CA ALA A 801 -4.75 39.68 -7.47
C ALA A 801 -3.53 39.98 -6.59
N ASP A 802 -2.77 41.02 -6.96
CA ASP A 802 -1.59 41.51 -6.23
C ASP A 802 -1.93 41.94 -4.80
N LYS A 803 -3.03 42.69 -4.62
CA LYS A 803 -3.48 43.18 -3.30
C LYS A 803 -4.19 42.12 -2.44
N SER A 804 -4.92 41.20 -3.05
CA SER A 804 -5.85 40.32 -2.32
C SER A 804 -5.29 38.93 -1.99
N PHE A 805 -4.20 38.49 -2.62
CA PHE A 805 -3.68 37.12 -2.46
C PHE A 805 -3.49 36.71 -0.99
N TRP A 806 -2.71 37.47 -0.22
CA TRP A 806 -2.39 37.12 1.17
C TRP A 806 -3.64 37.16 2.05
N LYS A 807 -4.47 38.20 1.91
CA LYS A 807 -5.74 38.30 2.64
C LYS A 807 -6.65 37.09 2.37
N ASN A 808 -6.88 36.76 1.10
CA ASN A 808 -7.76 35.65 0.72
C ASN A 808 -7.17 34.29 1.14
N THR A 809 -5.85 34.13 1.06
CA THR A 809 -5.15 32.91 1.49
C THR A 809 -5.25 32.73 3.00
N ILE A 810 -5.01 33.77 3.79
CA ILE A 810 -5.13 33.73 5.26
C ILE A 810 -6.57 33.40 5.66
N ILE A 811 -7.57 34.07 5.06
CA ILE A 811 -8.98 33.78 5.35
C ILE A 811 -9.32 32.33 4.97
N THR A 812 -8.82 31.83 3.84
CA THR A 812 -9.03 30.44 3.42
C THR A 812 -8.42 29.47 4.43
N LEU A 813 -7.17 29.68 4.85
CA LEU A 813 -6.48 28.81 5.82
C LEU A 813 -7.13 28.88 7.19
N ALA A 814 -7.50 30.07 7.68
CA ALA A 814 -8.25 30.24 8.93
C ALA A 814 -9.62 29.54 8.87
N SER A 815 -10.31 29.63 7.73
CA SER A 815 -11.56 28.89 7.50
C SER A 815 -11.31 27.38 7.50
N CYS A 816 -10.17 26.91 6.96
CA CYS A 816 -9.82 25.49 7.01
C CYS A 816 -9.61 24.99 8.44
N VAL A 817 -9.03 25.81 9.35
CA VAL A 817 -8.95 25.45 10.77
C VAL A 817 -10.35 25.25 11.35
N GLY A 818 -11.29 26.17 11.06
CA GLY A 818 -12.68 26.00 11.43
C GLY A 818 -13.32 24.73 10.85
N PHE A 819 -13.18 24.50 9.55
CA PHE A 819 -13.91 23.47 8.81
C PHE A 819 -13.31 22.06 8.92
N PHE A 820 -11.99 21.93 9.05
CA PHE A 820 -11.29 20.65 9.04
C PHE A 820 -10.65 20.26 10.37
N VAL A 821 -10.64 21.18 11.36
CA VAL A 821 -10.13 20.88 12.71
C VAL A 821 -11.22 21.06 13.75
N ILE A 822 -11.78 22.26 13.89
CA ILE A 822 -12.72 22.57 14.97
C ILE A 822 -14.04 21.82 14.80
N ILE A 823 -14.71 21.97 13.64
CA ILE A 823 -16.00 21.28 13.39
C ILE A 823 -15.84 19.76 13.47
N PRO A 824 -14.84 19.12 12.82
CA PRO A 824 -14.59 17.69 12.98
C PRO A 824 -14.34 17.27 14.42
N ALA A 825 -13.55 18.02 15.19
CA ALA A 825 -13.30 17.70 16.60
C ALA A 825 -14.59 17.74 17.43
N VAL A 826 -15.47 18.72 17.18
CA VAL A 826 -16.78 18.82 17.85
C VAL A 826 -17.68 17.63 17.45
N VAL A 827 -17.84 17.36 16.15
CA VAL A 827 -18.65 16.22 15.67
C VAL A 827 -18.13 14.90 16.23
N TYR A 828 -16.81 14.72 16.24
CA TYR A 828 -16.15 13.54 16.79
C TYR A 828 -16.43 13.41 18.28
N ALA A 829 -16.20 14.45 19.07
CA ALA A 829 -16.46 14.44 20.51
C ALA A 829 -17.93 14.14 20.83
N LEU A 830 -18.87 14.80 20.14
CA LEU A 830 -20.31 14.56 20.32
C LEU A 830 -20.72 13.12 20.03
N SER A 831 -20.05 12.46 19.07
CA SER A 831 -20.35 11.06 18.76
C SER A 831 -20.07 10.10 19.95
N PHE A 832 -19.17 10.46 20.87
CA PHE A 832 -18.83 9.63 22.05
C PHE A 832 -19.80 9.78 23.22
N ILE A 833 -20.81 10.66 23.13
CA ILE A 833 -21.79 10.84 24.20
C ILE A 833 -22.45 9.51 24.61
N PRO A 834 -23.04 8.70 23.69
CA PRO A 834 -23.73 7.46 24.07
C PRO A 834 -22.82 6.41 24.71
N VAL A 835 -21.53 6.43 24.36
CA VAL A 835 -20.57 5.41 24.80
C VAL A 835 -19.97 5.73 26.16
N LEU A 836 -19.68 7.02 26.42
CA LEU A 836 -19.05 7.43 27.67
C LEU A 836 -20.08 7.71 28.77
N SER A 837 -21.32 8.07 28.43
CA SER A 837 -22.37 8.36 29.42
C SER A 837 -22.75 7.14 30.27
N VAL A 838 -22.57 5.93 29.74
CA VAL A 838 -22.87 4.67 30.43
C VAL A 838 -21.72 4.15 31.29
N THR A 839 -20.54 4.79 31.20
CA THR A 839 -19.39 4.44 32.04
C THR A 839 -19.54 5.06 33.43
N ALA A 840 -18.88 4.48 34.44
CA ALA A 840 -18.95 4.98 35.82
C ALA A 840 -18.49 6.44 35.98
N GLU A 841 -17.56 6.92 35.14
CA GLU A 841 -17.09 8.32 35.15
C GLU A 841 -18.02 9.27 34.36
N GLY A 842 -18.95 8.75 33.56
CA GLY A 842 -19.76 9.51 32.62
C GLY A 842 -18.95 10.16 31.48
N TYR A 843 -19.58 11.08 30.75
CA TYR A 843 -18.90 11.80 29.66
C TYR A 843 -17.95 12.88 30.23
N THR A 844 -16.65 12.63 30.15
CA THR A 844 -15.60 13.58 30.56
C THR A 844 -14.55 13.77 29.46
N ILE A 845 -13.82 14.89 29.49
CA ILE A 845 -12.70 15.14 28.56
C ILE A 845 -11.61 14.08 28.75
N LYS A 846 -11.33 13.69 29.99
CA LYS A 846 -10.39 12.61 30.32
C LYS A 846 -10.84 11.30 29.68
N GLY A 847 -12.10 10.89 29.87
CA GLY A 847 -12.66 9.68 29.28
C GLY A 847 -12.60 9.68 27.75
N LEU A 848 -12.85 10.82 27.11
CA LEU A 848 -12.70 10.95 25.65
C LEU A 848 -11.25 10.73 25.19
N ILE A 849 -10.27 11.31 25.89
CA ILE A 849 -8.84 11.12 25.60
C ILE A 849 -8.43 9.67 25.82
N ASP A 850 -8.86 9.07 26.92
CA ASP A 850 -8.52 7.69 27.27
C ASP A 850 -9.15 6.69 26.28
N ALA A 851 -10.35 6.96 25.78
CA ALA A 851 -10.93 6.21 24.66
C ALA A 851 -10.04 6.25 23.41
N GLN A 852 -9.46 7.41 23.07
CA GLN A 852 -8.57 7.51 21.90
C GLN A 852 -7.26 6.75 22.12
N LYS A 853 -6.68 6.82 23.33
CA LYS A 853 -5.49 6.04 23.68
C LYS A 853 -5.77 4.55 23.58
N ASN A 854 -6.91 4.09 24.10
CA ASN A 854 -7.30 2.68 24.05
C ASN A 854 -7.46 2.21 22.60
N MET A 855 -8.18 2.96 21.76
CA MET A 855 -8.32 2.66 20.34
C MET A 855 -6.96 2.64 19.61
N TYR A 856 -6.11 3.63 19.86
CA TYR A 856 -4.78 3.69 19.23
C TYR A 856 -3.88 2.53 19.68
N ASN A 857 -3.85 2.22 20.97
CA ASN A 857 -3.07 1.12 21.51
C ASN A 857 -3.56 -0.22 20.94
N TYR A 858 -4.88 -0.42 20.87
CA TYR A 858 -5.46 -1.59 20.20
C TYR A 858 -4.95 -1.73 18.77
N HIS A 859 -5.10 -0.68 17.92
CA HIS A 859 -4.68 -0.78 16.51
C HIS A 859 -3.17 -0.84 16.29
N SER A 860 -2.35 -0.27 17.17
CA SER A 860 -0.89 -0.25 17.04
C SER A 860 -0.20 -1.49 17.61
N GLN A 861 -0.84 -2.17 18.56
CA GLN A 861 -0.27 -3.34 19.26
C GLN A 861 -0.98 -4.66 18.92
N LEU A 862 -2.03 -4.64 18.07
CA LEU A 862 -2.72 -5.85 17.66
C LEU A 862 -1.78 -6.80 16.92
N VAL A 863 -1.46 -7.92 17.56
CA VAL A 863 -0.79 -9.08 16.97
C VAL A 863 -1.78 -10.23 16.97
N ALA A 864 -2.35 -10.52 15.80
CA ALA A 864 -3.33 -11.58 15.60
C ALA A 864 -3.09 -12.28 14.26
N THR A 865 -3.62 -13.48 14.14
CA THR A 865 -3.64 -14.24 12.89
C THR A 865 -5.05 -14.69 12.57
N HIS A 866 -5.49 -14.44 11.35
CA HIS A 866 -6.80 -14.77 10.83
C HIS A 866 -6.65 -15.41 9.45
N PRO A 867 -7.29 -16.57 9.18
CA PRO A 867 -7.14 -17.30 7.91
C PRO A 867 -7.49 -16.49 6.65
N PHE A 868 -8.35 -15.47 6.77
CA PHE A 868 -8.80 -14.61 5.68
C PHE A 868 -8.14 -13.22 5.64
N SER A 869 -7.11 -12.97 6.46
CA SER A 869 -6.38 -11.72 6.35
C SER A 869 -5.60 -11.61 5.04
N SER A 870 -5.38 -10.37 4.61
CA SER A 870 -4.67 -10.06 3.38
C SER A 870 -3.99 -8.71 3.47
N SER A 871 -2.81 -8.62 2.87
CA SER A 871 -2.02 -7.39 2.86
C SER A 871 -2.50 -6.41 1.78
N TRP A 872 -2.21 -5.12 1.98
CA TRP A 872 -2.60 -4.02 1.08
C TRP A 872 -2.36 -4.29 -0.41
N TRP A 873 -1.24 -4.94 -0.75
CA TRP A 873 -0.82 -5.22 -2.12
C TRP A 873 -1.58 -6.37 -2.77
N GLU A 874 -2.20 -7.25 -1.97
CA GLU A 874 -2.99 -8.38 -2.42
C GLU A 874 -4.39 -7.94 -2.88
N TRP A 875 -4.84 -6.78 -2.40
CA TRP A 875 -6.21 -6.31 -2.59
C TRP A 875 -6.57 -6.03 -4.05
N PRO A 876 -5.78 -5.28 -4.84
CA PRO A 876 -6.14 -4.99 -6.23
C PRO A 876 -6.27 -6.26 -7.10
N PHE A 877 -5.60 -7.34 -6.72
CA PHE A 877 -5.65 -8.63 -7.40
C PHE A 877 -6.74 -9.56 -6.85
N MET A 878 -7.35 -9.20 -5.71
CA MET A 878 -8.27 -10.03 -4.93
C MET A 878 -7.67 -11.40 -4.62
N LYS A 879 -6.38 -11.44 -4.25
CA LYS A 879 -5.68 -12.71 -4.02
C LYS A 879 -6.32 -13.51 -2.88
N ARG A 880 -6.92 -12.84 -1.89
CA ARG A 880 -7.60 -13.47 -0.75
C ARG A 880 -8.90 -12.72 -0.43
N PRO A 881 -10.04 -13.15 -1.00
CA PRO A 881 -11.37 -12.71 -0.59
C PRO A 881 -11.63 -12.99 0.90
N VAL A 882 -12.54 -12.21 1.50
CA VAL A 882 -12.93 -12.40 2.90
C VAL A 882 -14.31 -13.05 2.93
N TRP A 883 -14.40 -14.18 3.62
CA TRP A 883 -15.61 -14.96 3.74
C TRP A 883 -16.44 -14.48 4.93
N PHE A 884 -17.64 -13.98 4.67
CA PHE A 884 -18.53 -13.41 5.69
C PHE A 884 -19.50 -14.44 6.25
N PHE A 885 -20.03 -15.32 5.39
CA PHE A 885 -21.04 -16.29 5.80
C PHE A 885 -20.84 -17.62 5.06
N SER A 886 -20.92 -18.71 5.82
CA SER A 886 -20.75 -20.08 5.36
C SER A 886 -21.94 -20.93 5.77
N GLY A 887 -22.89 -21.11 4.86
CA GLY A 887 -24.01 -22.05 5.00
C GLY A 887 -24.95 -21.78 6.17
N GLY A 888 -26.11 -22.44 6.14
CA GLY A 888 -27.06 -22.46 7.25
C GLY A 888 -27.44 -23.91 7.59
N GLU A 889 -28.15 -24.09 8.71
CA GLU A 889 -28.74 -25.38 9.05
C GLU A 889 -29.66 -25.89 7.92
N GLY A 890 -29.78 -27.21 7.78
CA GLY A 890 -30.76 -27.82 6.86
C GLY A 890 -30.51 -27.57 5.37
N LEU A 891 -29.28 -27.21 4.95
CA LEU A 891 -28.94 -27.15 3.53
C LEU A 891 -29.06 -28.55 2.88
N PRO A 892 -29.77 -28.69 1.75
CA PRO A 892 -29.84 -29.97 1.04
C PRO A 892 -28.45 -30.46 0.61
N GLU A 893 -28.27 -31.78 0.53
CA GLU A 893 -27.02 -32.38 0.08
C GLU A 893 -26.58 -31.82 -1.28
N GLY A 894 -25.30 -31.48 -1.41
CA GLY A 894 -24.72 -30.88 -2.63
C GLY A 894 -25.10 -29.41 -2.87
N ARG A 895 -25.84 -28.75 -1.96
CA ARG A 895 -26.11 -27.29 -2.01
C ARG A 895 -25.18 -26.53 -1.06
N VAL A 896 -24.89 -25.28 -1.42
CA VAL A 896 -24.11 -24.33 -0.62
C VAL A 896 -24.78 -22.96 -0.61
N SER A 897 -24.55 -22.19 0.45
CA SER A 897 -24.99 -20.81 0.61
C SER A 897 -23.82 -20.01 1.17
N SER A 898 -23.47 -18.89 0.55
CA SER A 898 -22.25 -18.16 0.89
C SER A 898 -22.42 -16.66 0.72
N ILE A 899 -21.77 -15.89 1.58
CA ILE A 899 -21.54 -14.46 1.38
C ILE A 899 -20.04 -14.20 1.47
N VAL A 900 -19.46 -13.72 0.39
CA VAL A 900 -18.06 -13.33 0.28
C VAL A 900 -17.94 -11.87 -0.10
N THR A 901 -16.97 -11.15 0.47
CA THR A 901 -16.63 -9.80 0.00
C THR A 901 -15.37 -9.86 -0.87
N MET A 902 -15.53 -9.38 -2.11
CA MET A 902 -14.48 -9.26 -3.12
C MET A 902 -14.88 -8.23 -4.17
N GLY A 903 -13.97 -7.84 -5.05
CA GLY A 903 -14.26 -6.96 -6.18
C GLY A 903 -14.86 -7.68 -7.39
N ASN A 904 -15.43 -6.92 -8.32
CA ASN A 904 -15.70 -7.44 -9.66
C ASN A 904 -14.36 -7.59 -10.42
N PRO A 905 -13.93 -8.80 -10.82
CA PRO A 905 -12.59 -9.01 -11.39
C PRO A 905 -12.28 -8.17 -12.61
N LEU A 906 -13.27 -7.96 -13.48
CA LEU A 906 -13.10 -7.11 -14.65
C LEU A 906 -12.87 -5.65 -14.25
N ILE A 907 -13.65 -5.15 -13.29
CA ILE A 907 -13.55 -3.77 -12.79
C ILE A 907 -12.22 -3.55 -12.08
N TRP A 908 -11.83 -4.45 -11.17
CA TRP A 908 -10.64 -4.24 -10.35
C TRP A 908 -9.35 -4.39 -11.15
N TRP A 909 -9.21 -5.45 -11.94
CA TRP A 909 -7.98 -5.69 -12.69
C TRP A 909 -7.76 -4.66 -13.78
N THR A 910 -8.80 -4.26 -14.51
CA THR A 910 -8.64 -3.15 -15.48
C THR A 910 -8.54 -1.80 -14.78
N GLY A 911 -9.15 -1.64 -13.60
CA GLY A 911 -9.08 -0.46 -12.74
C GLY A 911 -7.65 -0.10 -12.33
N ILE A 912 -6.78 -1.08 -12.07
CA ILE A 912 -5.35 -0.85 -11.78
C ILE A 912 -4.69 -0.10 -12.94
N PHE A 913 -4.81 -0.64 -14.15
CA PHE A 913 -4.21 -0.05 -15.35
C PHE A 913 -4.88 1.28 -15.72
N ALA A 914 -6.19 1.39 -15.52
CA ALA A 914 -6.92 2.62 -15.75
C ALA A 914 -6.50 3.72 -14.78
N MET A 915 -6.23 3.39 -13.51
CA MET A 915 -5.73 4.34 -12.51
C MET A 915 -4.32 4.83 -12.87
N LEU A 916 -3.40 3.91 -13.22
CA LEU A 916 -2.05 4.28 -13.69
C LEU A 916 -2.11 5.13 -14.98
N GLY A 917 -3.00 4.76 -15.90
CA GLY A 917 -3.27 5.53 -17.11
C GLY A 917 -3.82 6.93 -16.79
N ALA A 918 -4.76 7.04 -15.85
CA ALA A 918 -5.34 8.31 -15.42
C ALA A 918 -4.30 9.23 -14.79
N VAL A 919 -3.42 8.71 -13.92
CA VAL A 919 -2.28 9.46 -13.36
C VAL A 919 -1.42 10.04 -14.48
N TRP A 920 -0.96 9.17 -15.39
CA TRP A 920 -0.04 9.59 -16.46
C TRP A 920 -0.70 10.58 -17.44
N LEU A 921 -1.92 10.28 -17.89
CA LEU A 921 -2.63 11.09 -18.88
C LEU A 921 -3.01 12.46 -18.34
N THR A 922 -3.53 12.54 -17.12
CA THR A 922 -3.95 13.82 -16.52
C THR A 922 -2.76 14.72 -16.20
N ILE A 923 -1.65 14.17 -15.70
CA ILE A 923 -0.41 14.93 -15.47
C ILE A 923 0.16 15.43 -16.80
N ARG A 924 0.15 14.58 -17.84
CA ARG A 924 0.64 14.94 -19.17
C ARG A 924 -0.21 16.01 -19.84
N SER A 925 -1.55 15.91 -19.77
CA SER A 925 -2.46 16.89 -20.35
C SER A 925 -2.63 18.14 -19.48
N LYS A 926 -2.13 18.11 -18.24
CA LYS A 926 -2.31 19.15 -17.22
C LYS A 926 -3.80 19.43 -16.93
N GLU A 927 -4.66 18.42 -17.09
CA GLU A 927 -6.08 18.48 -16.75
C GLU A 927 -6.27 18.33 -15.24
N LYS A 928 -5.96 19.41 -14.51
CA LYS A 928 -5.90 19.37 -13.05
C LYS A 928 -7.24 19.06 -12.39
N SER A 929 -8.35 19.43 -13.03
CA SER A 929 -9.68 19.04 -12.58
C SER A 929 -9.84 17.52 -12.43
N LEU A 930 -9.00 16.69 -13.04
CA LEU A 930 -9.07 15.24 -12.90
C LEU A 930 -8.08 14.68 -11.87
N TYR A 931 -7.25 15.53 -11.23
CA TYR A 931 -6.28 15.08 -10.23
C TYR A 931 -6.94 14.44 -9.00
N MET A 932 -8.18 14.83 -8.69
CA MET A 932 -8.97 14.18 -7.63
C MET A 932 -9.01 12.66 -7.79
N LEU A 933 -9.05 12.13 -9.03
CA LEU A 933 -9.14 10.69 -9.29
C LEU A 933 -8.05 9.90 -8.56
N TRP A 934 -6.80 10.31 -8.75
CA TRP A 934 -5.65 9.61 -8.17
C TRP A 934 -5.26 10.16 -6.80
N ILE A 935 -5.48 11.44 -6.51
CA ILE A 935 -5.24 11.97 -5.15
C ILE A 935 -6.14 11.26 -4.14
N ALA A 936 -7.43 11.13 -4.46
CA ALA A 936 -8.37 10.45 -3.57
C ALA A 936 -8.02 8.96 -3.42
N PHE A 937 -7.76 8.26 -4.52
CA PHE A 937 -7.32 6.86 -4.50
C PHE A 937 -6.07 6.64 -3.65
N PHE A 938 -4.97 7.36 -3.93
CA PHE A 938 -3.70 7.15 -3.23
C PHE A 938 -3.74 7.63 -1.78
N SER A 939 -4.51 8.68 -1.48
CA SER A 939 -4.70 9.10 -0.08
C SER A 939 -5.33 8.01 0.77
N GLN A 940 -6.21 7.17 0.19
CA GLN A 940 -6.81 6.03 0.89
C GLN A 940 -5.90 4.80 0.87
N TYR A 941 -5.17 4.57 -0.22
CA TYR A 941 -4.41 3.33 -0.44
C TYR A 941 -3.00 3.31 0.17
N VAL A 942 -2.24 4.40 0.02
CA VAL A 942 -0.83 4.44 0.45
C VAL A 942 -0.64 4.26 1.96
N PRO A 943 -1.49 4.82 2.85
CA PRO A 943 -1.31 4.64 4.29
C PRO A 943 -1.30 3.17 4.73
N TRP A 944 -2.02 2.29 4.04
CA TRP A 944 -2.04 0.85 4.33
C TRP A 944 -0.69 0.16 4.10
N MET A 945 0.21 0.76 3.32
CA MET A 945 1.59 0.26 3.17
C MET A 945 2.38 0.34 4.48
N LEU A 946 1.96 1.19 5.40
CA LEU A 946 2.62 1.46 6.69
C LEU A 946 1.92 0.81 7.87
N VAL A 947 0.79 0.13 7.66
CA VAL A 947 0.00 -0.50 8.72
C VAL A 947 0.55 -1.90 9.00
N PRO A 948 1.10 -2.18 10.20
CA PRO A 948 1.76 -3.44 10.49
C PRO A 948 0.80 -4.53 11.01
N ARG A 949 -0.41 -4.15 11.43
CA ARG A 949 -1.40 -5.07 11.98
C ARG A 949 -2.08 -5.91 10.89
N GLU A 950 -2.85 -6.89 11.34
CA GLU A 950 -3.71 -7.68 10.47
C GLU A 950 -4.75 -6.79 9.74
N THR A 951 -4.89 -7.02 8.43
CA THR A 951 -5.80 -6.28 7.55
C THR A 951 -6.53 -7.21 6.59
N PHE A 952 -7.54 -6.68 5.90
CA PHE A 952 -8.53 -7.47 5.14
C PHE A 952 -8.91 -6.77 3.84
N LEU A 953 -9.36 -7.54 2.85
CA LEU A 953 -9.68 -7.06 1.49
C LEU A 953 -10.69 -5.92 1.48
N TYR A 954 -11.67 -5.92 2.39
CA TYR A 954 -12.72 -4.90 2.46
C TYR A 954 -12.19 -3.49 2.74
N HIS A 955 -10.97 -3.32 3.28
CA HIS A 955 -10.35 -2.01 3.43
C HIS A 955 -10.12 -1.30 2.09
N TYR A 956 -10.08 -2.06 0.98
CA TYR A 956 -10.00 -1.51 -0.38
C TYR A 956 -11.30 -0.85 -0.86
N PHE A 957 -12.41 -1.01 -0.12
CA PHE A 957 -13.71 -0.46 -0.52
C PHE A 957 -13.68 1.07 -0.73
N ALA A 958 -12.90 1.80 0.09
CA ALA A 958 -12.73 3.25 -0.04
C ALA A 958 -12.08 3.70 -1.35
N MET A 959 -11.43 2.78 -2.07
CA MET A 959 -10.70 3.04 -3.31
C MET A 959 -11.59 2.80 -4.54
N VAL A 960 -12.59 1.91 -4.41
CA VAL A 960 -13.45 1.43 -5.50
C VAL A 960 -14.12 2.57 -6.29
N PRO A 961 -14.72 3.61 -5.66
CA PRO A 961 -15.32 4.70 -6.42
C PRO A 961 -14.32 5.39 -7.37
N PHE A 962 -13.08 5.53 -6.93
CA PHE A 962 -12.05 6.24 -7.67
C PHE A 962 -11.42 5.40 -8.80
N ILE A 963 -11.30 4.08 -8.62
CA ILE A 963 -10.86 3.19 -9.72
C ILE A 963 -11.89 3.18 -10.84
N ILE A 964 -13.18 3.15 -10.49
CA ILE A 964 -14.27 3.17 -11.48
C ILE A 964 -14.26 4.47 -12.26
N LEU A 965 -14.11 5.61 -11.57
CA LEU A 965 -13.98 6.91 -12.25
C LEU A 965 -12.74 6.95 -13.16
N ALA A 966 -11.64 6.29 -12.80
CA ALA A 966 -10.47 6.18 -13.68
C ALA A 966 -10.75 5.32 -14.94
N ILE A 967 -11.47 4.21 -14.81
CA ILE A 967 -11.93 3.39 -15.95
C ILE A 967 -12.79 4.23 -16.89
N VAL A 968 -13.76 4.95 -16.35
CA VAL A 968 -14.65 5.82 -17.13
C VAL A 968 -13.87 6.93 -17.84
N TYR A 969 -12.85 7.50 -17.19
CA TYR A 969 -11.97 8.49 -17.82
C TYR A 969 -11.21 7.89 -19.02
N VAL A 970 -10.63 6.70 -18.87
CA VAL A 970 -9.94 6.02 -19.98
C VAL A 970 -10.91 5.69 -21.11
N MET A 971 -12.11 5.20 -20.80
CA MET A 971 -13.15 4.95 -21.82
C MET A 971 -13.56 6.23 -22.57
N LYS A 972 -13.74 7.35 -21.85
CA LYS A 972 -13.99 8.66 -22.47
C LYS A 972 -12.89 9.05 -23.46
N LEU A 973 -11.63 8.77 -23.14
CA LEU A 973 -10.51 9.05 -24.04
C LEU A 973 -10.42 8.08 -25.22
N LEU A 974 -10.82 6.83 -25.05
CA LEU A 974 -10.91 5.86 -26.14
C LEU A 974 -12.03 6.25 -27.11
N ASP A 975 -13.20 6.62 -26.59
CA ASP A 975 -14.35 7.08 -27.39
C ASP A 975 -14.02 8.30 -28.27
N SER A 976 -13.11 9.17 -27.83
CA SER A 976 -12.72 10.35 -28.62
C SER A 976 -11.63 10.09 -29.65
N LYS A 977 -10.87 8.99 -29.52
CA LYS A 977 -9.69 8.71 -30.36
C LYS A 977 -9.86 7.52 -31.30
N VAL A 978 -10.67 6.54 -30.92
CA VAL A 978 -10.78 5.27 -31.64
C VAL A 978 -12.21 5.13 -32.19
N PRO A 979 -12.38 5.14 -33.52
CA PRO A 979 -13.68 4.90 -34.15
C PRO A 979 -14.26 3.55 -33.69
N GLY A 980 -15.53 3.54 -33.27
CA GLY A 980 -16.22 2.32 -32.82
C GLY A 980 -15.91 1.88 -31.38
N ALA A 981 -15.12 2.63 -30.60
CA ALA A 981 -14.84 2.32 -29.19
C ALA A 981 -16.09 2.24 -28.30
N SER A 982 -17.22 2.81 -28.74
CA SER A 982 -18.52 2.65 -28.08
C SER A 982 -18.92 1.18 -27.91
N LYS A 983 -18.60 0.31 -28.89
CA LYS A 983 -18.85 -1.14 -28.82
C LYS A 983 -18.04 -1.78 -27.71
N ILE A 984 -16.77 -1.38 -27.53
CA ILE A 984 -15.89 -1.87 -26.46
C ILE A 984 -16.48 -1.50 -25.11
N ARG A 985 -16.93 -0.25 -24.93
CA ARG A 985 -17.58 0.21 -23.71
C ARG A 985 -18.84 -0.60 -23.39
N TYR A 986 -19.72 -0.83 -24.37
CA TYR A 986 -20.93 -1.64 -24.15
C TYR A 986 -20.61 -3.10 -23.83
N ALA A 987 -19.66 -3.70 -24.54
CA ALA A 987 -19.19 -5.06 -24.26
C ALA A 987 -18.60 -5.16 -22.85
N TYR A 988 -17.85 -4.15 -22.41
CA TYR A 988 -17.29 -4.10 -21.07
C TYR A 988 -18.38 -4.06 -19.99
N VAL A 989 -19.39 -3.19 -20.15
CA VAL A 989 -20.52 -3.10 -19.20
C VAL A 989 -21.31 -4.40 -19.17
N ALA A 990 -21.58 -4.98 -20.35
CA ALA A 990 -22.27 -6.26 -20.46
C ALA A 990 -21.48 -7.38 -19.77
N ALA A 991 -20.16 -7.45 -19.97
CA ALA A 991 -19.30 -8.42 -19.31
C ALA A 991 -19.27 -8.22 -17.78
N ALA A 992 -19.19 -6.96 -17.30
CA ALA A 992 -19.27 -6.67 -15.87
C ALA A 992 -20.62 -7.12 -15.27
N ALA A 993 -21.72 -6.92 -16.00
CA ALA A 993 -23.05 -7.36 -15.58
C ALA A 993 -23.20 -8.89 -15.59
N VAL A 994 -22.69 -9.58 -16.60
CA VAL A 994 -22.65 -11.05 -16.65
C VAL A 994 -21.85 -11.61 -15.48
N LEU A 995 -20.69 -11.02 -15.17
CA LEU A 995 -19.90 -11.41 -14.00
C LEU A 995 -20.67 -11.17 -12.70
N PHE A 996 -21.38 -10.05 -12.57
CA PHE A 996 -22.23 -9.80 -11.40
C PHE A 996 -23.32 -10.86 -11.24
N ILE A 997 -24.05 -11.19 -12.31
CA ILE A 997 -25.09 -12.23 -12.30
C ILE A 997 -24.49 -13.60 -11.95
N MET A 998 -23.34 -13.92 -12.52
CA MET A 998 -22.65 -15.20 -12.29
C MET A 998 -22.20 -15.35 -10.83
N PHE A 999 -21.64 -14.29 -10.22
CA PHE A 999 -21.20 -14.31 -8.82
C PHE A 999 -22.31 -13.95 -7.82
N TYR A 1000 -23.46 -13.42 -8.26
CA TYR A 1000 -24.58 -13.03 -7.40
C TYR A 1000 -24.90 -14.04 -6.30
N PRO A 1001 -24.90 -15.37 -6.54
CA PRO A 1001 -25.25 -16.30 -5.48
C PRO A 1001 -24.33 -16.25 -4.26
N VAL A 1002 -23.01 -16.22 -4.47
CA VAL A 1002 -22.00 -16.16 -3.39
C VAL A 1002 -21.81 -14.75 -2.83
N LEU A 1003 -22.40 -13.73 -3.48
CA LEU A 1003 -22.43 -12.35 -2.97
C LEU A 1003 -23.70 -12.08 -2.15
N SER A 1004 -24.77 -12.83 -2.40
CA SER A 1004 -26.09 -12.56 -1.83
C SER A 1004 -26.51 -13.51 -0.72
N GLY A 1005 -25.89 -14.70 -0.62
CA GLY A 1005 -26.36 -15.79 0.22
C GLY A 1005 -27.40 -16.69 -0.48
N MET A 1006 -27.55 -16.60 -1.81
CA MET A 1006 -28.49 -17.45 -2.54
C MET A 1006 -27.96 -18.89 -2.61
N GLN A 1007 -28.84 -19.85 -2.34
CA GLN A 1007 -28.49 -21.28 -2.36
C GLN A 1007 -28.27 -21.79 -3.79
N VAL A 1008 -27.13 -22.45 -4.03
CA VAL A 1008 -26.77 -23.04 -5.33
C VAL A 1008 -26.08 -24.39 -5.15
N SER A 1009 -25.86 -25.13 -6.24
CA SER A 1009 -25.06 -26.37 -6.21
C SER A 1009 -23.59 -26.09 -5.87
N ALA A 1010 -22.99 -26.93 -5.04
CA ALA A 1010 -21.56 -26.89 -4.72
C ALA A 1010 -20.67 -26.95 -5.97
N ASP A 1011 -21.06 -27.75 -6.95
CA ASP A 1011 -20.32 -27.91 -8.22
C ASP A 1011 -20.23 -26.61 -9.02
N TYR A 1012 -21.32 -25.84 -9.06
CA TYR A 1012 -21.30 -24.51 -9.69
C TYR A 1012 -20.25 -23.60 -9.05
N VAL A 1013 -20.18 -23.58 -7.72
CA VAL A 1013 -19.19 -22.78 -6.99
C VAL A 1013 -17.76 -23.27 -7.26
N ASN A 1014 -17.53 -24.58 -7.15
CA ASN A 1014 -16.21 -25.18 -7.32
C ASN A 1014 -15.67 -25.09 -8.76
N ILE A 1015 -16.53 -25.23 -9.77
CA ILE A 1015 -16.14 -25.28 -11.19
C ILE A 1015 -16.16 -23.89 -11.82
N MET A 1016 -17.21 -23.10 -11.59
CA MET A 1016 -17.42 -21.83 -12.32
C MET A 1016 -16.85 -20.61 -11.60
N LEU A 1017 -16.91 -20.58 -10.26
CA LEU A 1017 -16.58 -19.39 -9.48
C LEU A 1017 -15.17 -19.42 -8.89
N ARG A 1018 -14.65 -20.60 -8.52
CA ARG A 1018 -13.31 -20.74 -7.90
C ARG A 1018 -12.20 -20.62 -8.95
N TRP A 1019 -11.89 -19.38 -9.35
CA TRP A 1019 -10.83 -19.09 -10.33
C TRP A 1019 -9.42 -19.22 -9.75
N PHE A 1020 -9.27 -18.98 -8.45
CA PHE A 1020 -8.02 -19.18 -7.72
C PHE A 1020 -8.23 -20.15 -6.56
N PRO A 1021 -7.22 -20.96 -6.18
CA PRO A 1021 -7.32 -21.86 -5.02
C PRO A 1021 -7.62 -21.12 -3.70
N SER A 1022 -7.21 -19.86 -3.60
CA SER A 1022 -7.43 -19.01 -2.44
C SER A 1022 -8.84 -18.42 -2.36
N TRP A 1023 -9.67 -18.57 -3.40
CA TRP A 1023 -11.05 -18.11 -3.42
C TRP A 1023 -11.95 -19.18 -2.79
N VAL A 1024 -12.28 -18.93 -1.53
CA VAL A 1024 -13.13 -19.79 -0.72
C VAL A 1024 -14.50 -19.12 -0.63
N PHE A 1025 -15.53 -19.91 -0.93
CA PHE A 1025 -16.94 -19.53 -0.93
C PHE A 1025 -17.70 -20.63 -0.22
#